data_AF-Q6KHV3-F1
#
_entry.id   AF-Q6KHV3-F1
#
_cell.length_a   1.000
_cell.length_b   1.000
_cell.length_c   1.000
_cell.angle_alpha   90.00
_cell.angle_beta   90.00
_cell.angle_gamma   90.00
#
_symmetry.space_group_name_H-M   'P 1'
#
loop_
_entity.id
_entity.type
_entity.pdbx_description
1 polymer ?
#
loop_
_entity_poly.entity_id
_entity_poly.type
_entity_poly.pdbx_seq_one_letter_code
_entity_poly.pdbx_strand_id
1 'polypeptide(L)'
;MKLNHKKLLISLGTLTSVAVIPISIVACATNEQNEVNLDTILANISEIKLLENAEKQLPSKITNENLNQIIEPFKFENTDFDINLTISEANDLEGILKINLAINLKTKPKNVSNKNFTISGFKKISDILQGELAKINSESFLVKQGVNLRNIPIFTVDEITLKNSFILPIASLNSGVEFLFEPLEQIKGNEELGKLNLKVIAIYKRENLDAITLEKVITINGFSSIINDALDLVKELNPIQTSNFSSLLPSEIKDSDLNTYIETPLKIITGISYSINLKENSSNNKEGSLIVILNAISNNGFKNSKEIIVNFFQTSKGRIEQILETINSGHFKINNPKKIPSEINNENLGLEIDFSSFDVKLDNFKLSYSISELQIPNDKLGQLILKITGTLEDINFSKEITLSGFQTSDERIKQILDNINASNFLVKDYKQLASSILDSNLKQLIKFNINSSIQKVNIDYQLLQSNFYNDEKGTITLLLTGTLSTSIISKEITIRGFITAKEAFADALGLIKGKIDSNFFTPSRVNLTEINFKEMEIKLKDIGFNSAYEFGNINTNRVVVKSYQIITVNNEKFDSKTKNMKIIVNGTFDGIAITYERDLIGFSAIDESIINSLIIIEKIAQGQLEQESFANNTLENITSNSREDFNLINQGIVVKLGDAWERNVDGNIILVDGIPVLDSSLKARGLKYLSNTFRWVTSDSKIENGIIISQTLTISFHFDETIDSLDLGISNFTISKVISISSKEN
;
A
#
# COMPACT_ATOMS: atom_id res chain seq x y z
N MET A 1 -15.09 52.51 19.11
CA MET A 1 -13.99 53.49 18.94
C MET A 1 -14.62 54.88 18.87
N LYS A 2 -14.03 55.86 19.57
CA LYS A 2 -14.59 57.17 19.95
C LYS A 2 -14.86 58.14 18.79
N LEU A 3 -15.90 58.96 18.99
CA LEU A 3 -16.21 60.23 18.30
C LEU A 3 -15.06 61.25 18.39
N ASN A 4 -14.98 62.14 17.39
CA ASN A 4 -14.55 63.53 17.57
C ASN A 4 -15.08 64.43 16.42
N HIS A 5 -15.93 65.39 16.74
CA HIS A 5 -16.16 66.59 15.92
C HIS A 5 -15.94 67.84 16.78
N LYS A 6 -15.07 68.73 16.29
CA LYS A 6 -14.79 70.07 16.85
C LYS A 6 -15.88 71.05 16.43
N LYS A 7 -16.30 71.91 17.37
CA LYS A 7 -17.12 73.11 17.15
C LYS A 7 -16.23 74.29 16.75
N LEU A 8 -16.73 75.16 15.88
CA LEU A 8 -16.20 76.51 15.64
C LEU A 8 -17.33 77.52 15.91
N LEU A 9 -17.01 78.54 16.70
CA LEU A 9 -17.88 79.61 17.16
C LEU A 9 -17.22 80.92 16.72
N ILE A 10 -17.91 81.79 15.98
CA ILE A 10 -17.46 83.17 15.76
C ILE A 10 -18.67 84.10 15.90
N SER A 11 -18.62 84.92 16.94
CA SER A 11 -19.45 86.10 17.20
C SER A 11 -18.60 87.34 17.00
N LEU A 12 -19.14 88.40 16.39
CA LEU A 12 -18.69 89.78 16.64
C LEU A 12 -19.74 90.75 16.09
N GLY A 13 -20.51 91.34 17.01
CA GLY A 13 -21.30 92.53 16.77
C GLY A 13 -20.58 93.74 17.36
N THR A 14 -20.52 94.84 16.61
CA THR A 14 -20.04 96.15 17.06
C THR A 14 -21.19 97.13 16.97
N LEU A 15 -21.61 97.65 18.13
CA LEU A 15 -22.49 98.80 18.30
C LEU A 15 -21.65 100.08 18.23
N THR A 16 -22.10 101.08 17.47
CA THR A 16 -21.69 102.47 17.65
C THR A 16 -22.94 103.35 17.74
N SER A 17 -23.11 103.93 18.91
CA SER A 17 -24.06 104.99 19.25
C SER A 17 -23.56 106.33 18.73
N VAL A 18 -24.47 107.14 18.17
CA VAL A 18 -24.25 108.57 17.95
C VAL A 18 -25.26 109.33 18.81
N ALA A 19 -24.74 110.03 19.82
CA ALA A 19 -25.47 110.98 20.64
C ALA A 19 -25.47 112.35 19.95
N VAL A 20 -26.64 112.99 19.90
CA VAL A 20 -26.84 114.35 19.42
C VAL A 20 -26.63 115.32 20.59
N ILE A 21 -25.76 116.33 20.41
CA ILE A 21 -25.60 117.50 21.29
C ILE A 21 -26.63 118.57 20.85
N PRO A 22 -27.26 119.32 21.78
CA PRO A 22 -28.27 120.32 21.45
C PRO A 22 -27.63 121.60 20.90
N ILE A 23 -28.18 122.12 19.79
CA ILE A 23 -27.95 123.50 19.35
C ILE A 23 -29.08 124.35 19.92
N SER A 24 -28.72 125.27 20.83
CA SER A 24 -29.58 126.39 21.24
C SER A 24 -28.96 127.69 20.72
N ILE A 25 -29.51 128.21 19.63
CA ILE A 25 -29.52 129.64 19.27
C ILE A 25 -30.88 129.83 18.59
N VAL A 26 -31.68 130.86 18.77
CA VAL A 26 -31.46 132.28 19.07
C VAL A 26 -32.82 132.83 19.56
N ALA A 27 -32.84 133.84 20.43
CA ALA A 27 -33.90 134.86 20.33
C ALA A 27 -33.39 136.22 20.83
N CYS A 28 -33.07 137.10 19.89
CA CYS A 28 -32.96 138.52 20.14
C CYS A 28 -34.37 139.13 20.10
N ALA A 29 -34.65 139.97 21.10
CA ALA A 29 -35.38 141.22 21.04
C ALA A 29 -36.82 141.29 20.45
N THR A 30 -37.66 141.94 21.27
CA THR A 30 -38.77 142.86 20.92
C THR A 30 -40.06 142.30 20.32
N ASN A 31 -41.15 142.56 21.05
CA ASN A 31 -42.55 142.26 20.77
C ASN A 31 -43.04 142.84 19.44
N GLU A 32 -43.29 141.96 18.46
CA GLU A 32 -44.30 142.12 17.41
C GLU A 32 -44.99 140.76 17.16
N GLN A 33 -46.27 140.78 16.81
CA GLN A 33 -47.17 139.62 16.71
C GLN A 33 -46.64 138.54 15.74
N ASN A 34 -46.15 137.40 16.26
CA ASN A 34 -45.74 136.23 15.48
C ASN A 34 -46.92 135.29 15.19
N GLU A 35 -47.28 135.13 13.91
CA GLU A 35 -48.16 134.04 13.46
C GLU A 35 -47.41 132.69 13.52
N VAL A 36 -48.03 131.68 14.14
CA VAL A 36 -47.50 130.31 14.21
C VAL A 36 -47.53 129.68 12.80
N ASN A 37 -46.35 129.36 12.25
CA ASN A 37 -46.22 128.65 10.97
C ASN A 37 -46.27 127.12 11.18
N LEU A 38 -47.41 126.52 10.83
CA LEU A 38 -47.66 125.08 10.96
C LEU A 38 -46.73 124.19 10.11
N ASP A 39 -46.27 124.69 8.96
CA ASP A 39 -45.39 123.93 8.07
C ASP A 39 -44.02 123.69 8.71
N THR A 40 -43.51 124.68 9.45
CA THR A 40 -42.25 124.55 10.21
C THR A 40 -42.37 123.51 11.33
N ILE A 41 -43.53 123.44 11.99
CA ILE A 41 -43.79 122.46 13.05
C ILE A 41 -43.82 121.04 12.49
N LEU A 42 -44.52 120.82 11.36
CA LEU A 42 -44.56 119.52 10.69
C LEU A 42 -43.21 119.13 10.08
N ALA A 43 -42.43 120.09 9.58
CA ALA A 43 -41.09 119.84 9.06
C ALA A 43 -40.17 119.21 10.12
N ASN A 44 -40.30 119.62 11.39
CA ASN A 44 -39.48 119.13 12.51
C ASN A 44 -39.79 117.69 12.95
N ILE A 45 -40.91 117.11 12.52
CA ILE A 45 -41.23 115.70 12.80
C ILE A 45 -40.50 114.84 11.75
N SER A 46 -39.32 114.31 12.09
CA SER A 46 -38.49 113.53 11.16
C SER A 46 -38.93 112.08 11.01
N GLU A 47 -39.52 111.49 12.05
CA GLU A 47 -39.87 110.06 12.10
C GLU A 47 -41.08 109.83 13.01
N ILE A 48 -41.82 108.75 12.74
CA ILE A 48 -42.87 108.22 13.60
C ILE A 48 -42.41 106.89 14.16
N LYS A 49 -42.31 106.79 15.50
CA LYS A 49 -41.89 105.57 16.17
C LYS A 49 -43.06 104.63 16.42
N LEU A 50 -42.81 103.34 16.16
CA LEU A 50 -43.73 102.25 16.46
C LEU A 50 -43.62 101.82 17.92
N LEU A 51 -44.75 101.43 18.52
CA LEU A 51 -44.79 100.75 19.82
C LEU A 51 -44.48 99.26 19.64
N GLU A 52 -43.93 98.62 20.68
CA GLU A 52 -43.33 97.25 20.66
C GLU A 52 -44.24 96.13 20.09
N ASN A 53 -45.56 96.32 20.05
CA ASN A 53 -46.51 95.34 19.51
C ASN A 53 -46.87 95.55 18.03
N ALA A 54 -46.49 96.68 17.42
CA ALA A 54 -46.79 96.97 16.03
C ALA A 54 -46.04 96.04 15.06
N GLU A 55 -44.81 95.63 15.41
CA GLU A 55 -43.97 94.72 14.61
C GLU A 55 -44.59 93.33 14.42
N LYS A 56 -45.59 92.97 15.25
CA LYS A 56 -46.29 91.67 15.17
C LYS A 56 -47.54 91.72 14.29
N GLN A 57 -47.97 92.90 13.85
CA GLN A 57 -49.19 93.08 13.06
C GLN A 57 -48.86 93.32 11.59
N LEU A 58 -49.73 92.86 10.70
CA LEU A 58 -49.68 93.22 9.28
C LEU A 58 -50.18 94.67 9.13
N PRO A 59 -49.56 95.50 8.26
CA PRO A 59 -50.04 96.84 7.96
C PRO A 59 -51.54 96.91 7.65
N SER A 60 -52.08 95.94 6.91
CA SER A 60 -53.50 95.89 6.53
C SER A 60 -54.48 95.61 7.67
N LYS A 61 -53.99 95.17 8.83
CA LYS A 61 -54.80 94.99 10.04
C LYS A 61 -54.83 96.25 10.90
N ILE A 62 -54.05 97.27 10.55
CA ILE A 62 -54.11 98.57 11.17
C ILE A 62 -55.26 99.36 10.55
N THR A 63 -56.14 99.89 11.41
CA THR A 63 -57.25 100.76 11.05
C THR A 63 -56.99 102.15 11.60
N ASN A 64 -57.69 103.17 11.08
CA ASN A 64 -57.56 104.53 11.64
C ASN A 64 -57.93 104.59 13.14
N GLU A 65 -58.80 103.70 13.61
CA GLU A 65 -59.22 103.62 15.01
C GLU A 65 -58.13 103.09 15.94
N ASN A 66 -57.34 102.11 15.48
CA ASN A 66 -56.27 101.50 16.29
C ASN A 66 -54.88 102.13 16.04
N LEU A 67 -54.76 103.02 15.06
CA LEU A 67 -53.51 103.68 14.69
C LEU A 67 -52.83 104.39 15.88
N ASN A 68 -53.62 105.03 16.75
CA ASN A 68 -53.12 105.72 17.95
C ASN A 68 -52.63 104.76 19.05
N GLN A 69 -52.93 103.46 18.96
CA GLN A 69 -52.47 102.44 19.92
C GLN A 69 -51.16 101.78 19.49
N ILE A 70 -50.70 102.03 18.26
CA ILE A 70 -49.51 101.39 17.69
C ILE A 70 -48.39 102.38 17.36
N ILE A 71 -48.69 103.68 17.37
CA ILE A 71 -47.74 104.77 17.13
C ILE A 71 -47.56 105.56 18.43
N GLU A 72 -46.33 105.98 18.70
CA GLU A 72 -46.03 106.83 19.85
C GLU A 72 -46.71 108.21 19.71
N PRO A 73 -47.45 108.69 20.73
CA PRO A 73 -48.20 109.95 20.63
C PRO A 73 -47.27 111.16 20.52
N PHE A 74 -47.60 112.09 19.60
CA PHE A 74 -46.86 113.35 19.44
C PHE A 74 -47.04 114.26 20.67
N LYS A 75 -45.95 114.87 21.15
CA LYS A 75 -45.96 115.86 22.22
C LYS A 75 -45.44 117.19 21.69
N PHE A 76 -46.23 118.25 21.79
CA PHE A 76 -45.84 119.63 21.46
C PHE A 76 -45.82 120.48 22.74
N GLU A 77 -44.80 121.33 22.92
CA GLU A 77 -44.59 122.10 24.16
C GLU A 77 -45.63 123.20 24.41
N ASN A 78 -46.47 123.55 23.42
CA ASN A 78 -47.59 124.48 23.56
C ASN A 78 -48.90 123.82 23.06
N THR A 79 -49.93 123.77 23.90
CA THR A 79 -51.01 122.75 23.89
C THR A 79 -52.25 123.02 23.02
N ASP A 80 -52.18 123.85 21.98
CA ASP A 80 -53.36 124.24 21.18
C ASP A 80 -53.45 123.62 19.78
N PHE A 81 -53.11 122.33 19.64
CA PHE A 81 -53.25 121.58 18.38
C PHE A 81 -54.28 120.45 18.46
N ASP A 82 -55.05 120.30 17.39
CA ASP A 82 -55.77 119.06 17.09
C ASP A 82 -54.98 118.27 16.05
N ILE A 83 -54.69 117.01 16.37
CA ILE A 83 -53.90 116.10 15.54
C ILE A 83 -54.82 115.03 14.99
N ASN A 84 -54.82 114.85 13.68
CA ASN A 84 -55.55 113.78 13.02
C ASN A 84 -54.57 112.91 12.21
N LEU A 85 -54.62 111.59 12.43
CA LEU A 85 -53.82 110.61 11.72
C LEU A 85 -54.74 109.75 10.85
N THR A 86 -54.42 109.64 9.57
CA THR A 86 -55.18 108.80 8.63
C THR A 86 -54.25 107.90 7.85
N ILE A 87 -54.61 106.62 7.69
CA ILE A 87 -53.87 105.67 6.88
C ILE A 87 -54.16 105.97 5.41
N SER A 88 -53.10 106.19 4.63
CA SER A 88 -53.18 106.40 3.19
C SER A 88 -52.91 105.12 2.42
N GLU A 89 -52.04 104.24 2.92
CA GLU A 89 -51.69 102.98 2.26
C GLU A 89 -51.20 101.94 3.27
N ALA A 90 -51.53 100.67 3.07
CA ALA A 90 -51.02 99.55 3.87
C ALA A 90 -50.43 98.49 2.93
N ASN A 91 -49.13 98.23 3.06
CA ASN A 91 -48.38 97.30 2.22
C ASN A 91 -47.80 96.15 3.07
N ASP A 92 -48.52 95.02 3.07
CA ASP A 92 -48.14 93.81 3.81
C ASP A 92 -46.94 93.05 3.22
N LEU A 93 -46.60 93.29 1.95
CA LEU A 93 -45.43 92.68 1.30
C LEU A 93 -44.14 93.27 1.88
N GLU A 94 -44.11 94.60 1.99
CA GLU A 94 -42.95 95.34 2.45
C GLU A 94 -42.96 95.56 3.97
N GLY A 95 -44.09 95.31 4.64
CA GLY A 95 -44.26 95.58 6.07
C GLY A 95 -44.31 97.09 6.33
N ILE A 96 -44.97 97.84 5.45
CA ILE A 96 -44.98 99.31 5.43
C ILE A 96 -46.41 99.83 5.58
N LEU A 97 -46.60 100.86 6.39
CA LEU A 97 -47.83 101.63 6.54
C LEU A 97 -47.56 103.10 6.19
N LYS A 98 -48.27 103.66 5.21
CA LYS A 98 -48.22 105.09 4.91
C LYS A 98 -49.37 105.78 5.61
N ILE A 99 -49.08 106.88 6.29
CA ILE A 99 -50.07 107.67 7.01
C ILE A 99 -49.92 109.16 6.72
N ASN A 100 -51.03 109.88 6.77
CA ASN A 100 -51.10 111.33 6.67
C ASN A 100 -51.37 111.90 8.06
N LEU A 101 -50.47 112.79 8.50
CA LEU A 101 -50.59 113.56 9.73
C LEU A 101 -51.09 114.96 9.38
N ALA A 102 -52.29 115.31 9.86
CA ALA A 102 -52.89 116.63 9.74
C ALA A 102 -52.88 117.33 11.11
N ILE A 103 -52.38 118.56 11.17
CA ILE A 103 -52.39 119.37 12.41
C ILE A 103 -53.20 120.65 12.16
N ASN A 104 -54.10 120.98 13.10
CA ASN A 104 -54.91 122.20 13.09
C ASN A 104 -54.73 122.99 14.39
N LEU A 105 -54.69 124.32 14.31
CA LEU A 105 -54.68 125.22 15.47
C LEU A 105 -56.10 125.34 16.04
N LYS A 106 -56.30 124.98 17.31
CA LYS A 106 -57.61 125.09 17.98
C LYS A 106 -58.19 126.50 17.95
N THR A 107 -57.32 127.51 17.99
CA THR A 107 -57.68 128.93 18.03
C THR A 107 -57.95 129.55 16.65
N LYS A 108 -57.53 128.90 15.56
CA LYS A 108 -57.78 129.31 14.15
C LYS A 108 -58.01 128.07 13.27
N PRO A 109 -59.22 127.50 13.25
CA PRO A 109 -59.49 126.21 12.62
C PRO A 109 -59.37 126.16 11.07
N LYS A 110 -59.00 127.27 10.41
CA LYS A 110 -58.83 127.33 8.94
C LYS A 110 -57.41 127.07 8.44
N ASN A 111 -56.41 126.96 9.33
CA ASN A 111 -55.04 126.62 8.94
C ASN A 111 -54.78 125.14 9.25
N VAL A 112 -54.85 124.30 8.22
CA VAL A 112 -54.47 122.88 8.29
C VAL A 112 -53.20 122.70 7.49
N SER A 113 -52.19 122.05 8.07
CA SER A 113 -51.03 121.56 7.32
C SER A 113 -50.93 120.05 7.48
N ASN A 114 -50.43 119.38 6.43
CA ASN A 114 -50.43 117.93 6.30
C ASN A 114 -49.02 117.42 5.94
N LYS A 115 -48.62 116.28 6.51
CA LYS A 115 -47.39 115.58 6.14
C LYS A 115 -47.62 114.07 6.02
N ASN A 116 -47.12 113.48 4.93
CA ASN A 116 -47.16 112.03 4.74
C ASN A 116 -45.93 111.37 5.37
N PHE A 117 -46.14 110.27 6.07
CA PHE A 117 -45.10 109.42 6.64
C PHE A 117 -45.21 108.02 6.06
N THR A 118 -44.06 107.39 5.87
CA THR A 118 -43.95 105.98 5.51
C THR A 118 -43.29 105.28 6.69
N ILE A 119 -44.04 104.42 7.37
CA ILE A 119 -43.59 103.71 8.56
C ILE A 119 -43.27 102.28 8.17
N SER A 120 -42.04 101.84 8.45
CA SER A 120 -41.58 100.48 8.20
C SER A 120 -41.39 99.73 9.53
N GLY A 121 -41.28 98.40 9.49
CA GLY A 121 -41.08 97.56 10.68
C GLY A 121 -42.29 96.73 11.08
N PHE A 122 -43.39 96.78 10.32
CA PHE A 122 -44.52 95.86 10.52
C PHE A 122 -44.19 94.45 10.00
N LYS A 123 -44.97 93.46 10.44
CA LYS A 123 -44.81 92.06 10.02
C LYS A 123 -45.03 91.94 8.52
N LYS A 124 -44.21 91.14 7.82
CA LYS A 124 -44.36 90.85 6.38
C LYS A 124 -45.12 89.54 6.15
N ILE A 125 -45.78 89.43 5.01
CA ILE A 125 -46.39 88.14 4.58
C ILE A 125 -45.32 87.06 4.39
N SER A 126 -44.13 87.42 3.90
CA SER A 126 -43.01 86.48 3.78
C SER A 126 -42.62 85.85 5.12
N ASP A 127 -42.69 86.61 6.21
CA ASP A 127 -42.31 86.14 7.55
C ASP A 127 -43.37 85.18 8.10
N ILE A 128 -44.64 85.39 7.75
CA ILE A 128 -45.73 84.46 8.03
C ILE A 128 -45.52 83.16 7.25
N LEU A 129 -45.28 83.25 5.93
CA LEU A 129 -45.06 82.08 5.08
C LEU A 129 -43.82 81.27 5.51
N GLN A 130 -42.71 81.93 5.84
CA GLN A 130 -41.50 81.27 6.37
C GLN A 130 -41.76 80.61 7.72
N GLY A 131 -42.45 81.29 8.64
CA GLY A 131 -42.81 80.74 9.93
C GLY A 131 -43.71 79.51 9.83
N GLU A 132 -44.67 79.50 8.90
CA GLU A 132 -45.55 78.36 8.66
C GLU A 132 -44.83 77.20 7.93
N LEU A 133 -43.98 77.48 6.94
CA LEU A 133 -43.15 76.45 6.27
C LEU A 133 -42.09 75.84 7.18
N ALA A 134 -41.57 76.59 8.15
CA ALA A 134 -40.63 76.08 9.14
C ALA A 134 -41.26 75.00 10.04
N LYS A 135 -42.57 75.08 10.29
CA LYS A 135 -43.33 74.08 11.07
C LYS A 135 -43.52 72.77 10.32
N ILE A 136 -43.43 72.76 8.99
CA ILE A 136 -43.52 71.54 8.18
C ILE A 136 -42.14 70.88 8.12
N ASN A 137 -42.00 69.72 8.75
CA ASN A 137 -40.84 68.84 8.63
C ASN A 137 -41.26 67.45 8.13
N SER A 138 -40.29 66.59 7.79
CA SER A 138 -40.56 65.22 7.32
C SER A 138 -41.32 64.36 8.33
N GLU A 139 -41.21 64.67 9.63
CA GLU A 139 -41.91 63.98 10.72
C GLU A 139 -43.37 64.45 10.88
N SER A 140 -43.73 65.59 10.26
CA SER A 140 -45.06 66.18 10.32
C SER A 140 -46.08 65.45 9.44
N PHE A 141 -45.63 64.53 8.59
CA PHE A 141 -46.47 63.72 7.73
C PHE A 141 -46.87 62.44 8.46
N LEU A 142 -48.03 62.47 9.11
CA LEU A 142 -48.61 61.26 9.66
C LEU A 142 -49.26 60.47 8.52
N VAL A 143 -48.79 59.25 8.31
CA VAL A 143 -49.43 58.30 7.39
C VAL A 143 -50.83 57.98 7.94
N LYS A 144 -51.87 58.03 7.11
CA LYS A 144 -53.24 57.70 7.55
C LYS A 144 -53.27 56.29 8.12
N GLN A 145 -54.04 56.11 9.19
CA GLN A 145 -54.17 54.81 9.85
C GLN A 145 -54.63 53.74 8.82
N GLY A 146 -53.90 52.64 8.71
CA GLY A 146 -54.16 51.56 7.74
C GLY A 146 -53.40 51.67 6.42
N VAL A 147 -52.71 52.78 6.14
CA VAL A 147 -51.82 52.90 4.98
C VAL A 147 -50.42 52.44 5.36
N ASN A 148 -49.91 51.41 4.68
CA ASN A 148 -48.52 50.98 4.80
C ASN A 148 -47.73 51.52 3.60
N LEU A 149 -46.86 52.50 3.83
CA LEU A 149 -46.05 53.10 2.76
C LEU A 149 -45.16 52.08 2.04
N ARG A 150 -44.82 50.94 2.68
CA ARG A 150 -44.11 49.83 2.02
C ARG A 150 -44.93 49.13 0.95
N ASN A 151 -46.24 49.36 0.86
CA ASN A 151 -47.08 48.75 -0.17
C ASN A 151 -47.33 49.70 -1.35
N ILE A 152 -46.77 50.92 -1.32
CA ILE A 152 -46.99 51.93 -2.35
C ILE A 152 -45.69 52.11 -3.16
N PRO A 153 -45.67 51.69 -4.44
CA PRO A 153 -44.59 52.00 -5.36
C PRO A 153 -44.37 53.52 -5.48
N ILE A 154 -43.13 54.00 -5.35
CA ILE A 154 -42.81 55.44 -5.49
C ILE A 154 -43.31 56.00 -6.84
N PHE A 155 -43.17 55.25 -7.93
CA PHE A 155 -43.63 55.68 -9.27
C PHE A 155 -45.15 55.75 -9.44
N THR A 156 -45.93 55.23 -8.49
CA THR A 156 -47.41 55.35 -8.48
C THR A 156 -47.89 56.52 -7.63
N VAL A 157 -46.98 57.23 -6.96
CA VAL A 157 -47.33 58.34 -6.07
C VAL A 157 -47.63 59.59 -6.89
N ASP A 158 -48.89 59.75 -7.27
CA ASP A 158 -49.44 60.98 -7.83
C ASP A 158 -50.03 61.89 -6.73
N GLU A 159 -50.54 63.06 -7.14
CA GLU A 159 -51.17 64.02 -6.21
C GLU A 159 -52.37 63.41 -5.45
N ILE A 160 -53.13 62.52 -6.11
CA ILE A 160 -54.29 61.84 -5.52
C ILE A 160 -53.84 60.87 -4.44
N THR A 161 -52.79 60.10 -4.72
CA THR A 161 -52.18 59.14 -3.80
C THR A 161 -51.60 59.85 -2.58
N LEU A 162 -50.98 61.02 -2.75
CA LEU A 162 -50.49 61.84 -1.65
C LEU A 162 -51.64 62.32 -0.74
N LYS A 163 -52.72 62.85 -1.31
CA LYS A 163 -53.91 63.28 -0.55
C LYS A 163 -54.59 62.11 0.18
N ASN A 164 -54.60 60.94 -0.44
CA ASN A 164 -55.26 59.75 0.11
C ASN A 164 -54.41 59.02 1.14
N SER A 165 -53.09 59.15 1.12
CA SER A 165 -52.17 58.37 1.96
C SER A 165 -51.66 59.12 3.19
N PHE A 166 -51.59 60.46 3.13
CA PHE A 166 -51.05 61.28 4.21
C PHE A 166 -52.17 62.07 4.90
N ILE A 167 -52.09 62.16 6.23
CA ILE A 167 -52.72 63.23 6.99
C ILE A 167 -51.78 64.41 6.84
N LEU A 168 -52.13 65.33 5.94
CA LEU A 168 -51.41 66.59 5.85
C LEU A 168 -51.49 67.26 7.22
N PRO A 169 -50.39 67.82 7.76
CA PRO A 169 -50.48 68.60 8.97
C PRO A 169 -51.44 69.76 8.69
N ILE A 170 -52.68 69.64 9.17
CA ILE A 170 -53.65 70.74 9.20
C ILE A 170 -53.16 71.66 10.31
N ALA A 171 -52.02 72.30 10.08
CA ALA A 171 -51.49 73.32 10.96
C ALA A 171 -52.41 74.53 10.81
N SER A 172 -53.39 74.63 11.71
CA SER A 172 -54.06 75.86 12.12
C SER A 172 -54.47 76.81 10.98
N LEU A 173 -55.74 76.70 10.58
CA LEU A 173 -56.49 77.64 9.71
C LEU A 173 -56.45 79.12 10.15
N ASN A 174 -55.77 79.47 11.23
CA ASN A 174 -55.77 80.82 11.79
C ASN A 174 -54.77 81.78 11.13
N SER A 175 -53.90 81.33 10.22
CA SER A 175 -52.88 82.18 9.57
C SER A 175 -53.20 82.60 8.13
N GLY A 176 -54.27 82.08 7.51
CA GLY A 176 -54.60 82.38 6.10
C GLY A 176 -53.65 81.78 5.05
N VAL A 177 -52.78 80.84 5.45
CA VAL A 177 -51.85 80.12 4.57
C VAL A 177 -52.44 78.78 4.15
N GLU A 178 -52.52 78.53 2.85
CA GLU A 178 -52.83 77.23 2.25
C GLU A 178 -51.53 76.51 1.84
N PHE A 179 -51.49 75.17 1.89
CA PHE A 179 -50.34 74.39 1.43
C PHE A 179 -50.71 73.48 0.25
N LEU A 180 -49.89 73.51 -0.80
CA LEU A 180 -49.92 72.59 -1.93
C LEU A 180 -48.68 71.68 -1.88
N PHE A 181 -48.85 70.40 -2.21
CA PHE A 181 -47.79 69.39 -2.17
C PHE A 181 -47.65 68.75 -3.54
N GLU A 182 -46.48 68.88 -4.15
CA GLU A 182 -46.19 68.35 -5.49
C GLU A 182 -45.01 67.38 -5.41
N PRO A 183 -45.10 66.17 -5.99
CA PRO A 183 -43.94 65.31 -6.13
C PRO A 183 -42.92 65.95 -7.07
N LEU A 184 -41.64 66.00 -6.68
CA LEU A 184 -40.58 66.48 -7.57
C LEU A 184 -40.30 65.42 -8.66
N GLU A 185 -40.31 65.83 -9.93
CA GLU A 185 -40.05 64.97 -11.10
C GLU A 185 -38.70 64.23 -11.07
N GLN A 186 -37.79 64.56 -10.15
CA GLN A 186 -36.53 63.85 -9.93
C GLN A 186 -36.74 62.55 -9.15
N ILE A 187 -37.34 61.55 -9.80
CA ILE A 187 -37.58 60.20 -9.24
C ILE A 187 -36.31 59.33 -9.32
N LYS A 188 -35.36 59.65 -10.22
CA LYS A 188 -34.27 58.76 -10.66
C LYS A 188 -33.19 58.36 -9.64
N GLY A 189 -33.23 58.80 -8.38
CA GLY A 189 -32.28 58.36 -7.34
C GLY A 189 -32.91 58.03 -5.98
N ASN A 190 -34.22 58.19 -5.87
CA ASN A 190 -34.93 58.11 -4.59
C ASN A 190 -35.65 56.77 -4.39
N GLU A 191 -35.86 56.00 -5.48
CA GLU A 191 -36.45 54.65 -5.44
C GLU A 191 -35.58 53.63 -4.69
N GLU A 192 -34.26 53.68 -4.88
CA GLU A 192 -33.31 52.76 -4.22
C GLU A 192 -33.34 52.85 -2.69
N LEU A 193 -33.65 54.04 -2.17
CA LEU A 193 -33.62 54.35 -0.74
C LEU A 193 -35.01 54.35 -0.10
N GLY A 194 -36.08 54.10 -0.86
CA GLY A 194 -37.46 54.20 -0.35
C GLY A 194 -37.82 55.63 0.06
N LYS A 195 -37.30 56.64 -0.66
CA LYS A 195 -37.46 58.06 -0.37
C LYS A 195 -38.35 58.74 -1.40
N LEU A 196 -39.11 59.75 -1.01
CA LEU A 196 -39.87 60.61 -1.91
C LEU A 196 -39.61 62.07 -1.54
N ASN A 197 -39.12 62.86 -2.50
CA ASN A 197 -38.99 64.30 -2.32
C ASN A 197 -40.30 65.00 -2.72
N LEU A 198 -40.88 65.75 -1.79
CA LEU A 198 -42.07 66.58 -2.04
C LEU A 198 -41.70 68.05 -2.01
N LYS A 199 -42.18 68.79 -3.00
CA LYS A 199 -42.20 70.24 -3.03
C LYS A 199 -43.45 70.72 -2.28
N VAL A 200 -43.24 71.46 -1.19
CA VAL A 200 -44.28 72.09 -0.36
C VAL A 200 -44.36 73.55 -0.74
N ILE A 201 -45.51 74.00 -1.23
CA ILE A 201 -45.77 75.38 -1.62
C ILE A 201 -46.77 75.98 -0.63
N ALA A 202 -46.35 76.97 0.14
CA ALA A 202 -47.21 77.75 1.03
C ALA A 202 -47.76 78.96 0.28
N ILE A 203 -49.07 79.17 0.34
CA ILE A 203 -49.82 80.16 -0.44
C ILE A 203 -50.62 81.03 0.52
N TYR A 204 -50.35 82.34 0.59
CA TYR A 204 -51.18 83.27 1.34
C TYR A 204 -52.14 83.99 0.39
N LYS A 205 -53.44 83.76 0.56
CA LYS A 205 -54.49 84.40 -0.26
C LYS A 205 -55.11 85.58 0.50
N ARG A 206 -55.22 86.72 -0.18
CA ARG A 206 -55.94 87.90 0.30
C ARG A 206 -57.04 88.23 -0.71
N GLU A 207 -58.17 88.73 -0.22
CA GLU A 207 -59.26 89.21 -1.08
C GLU A 207 -58.71 90.30 -2.03
N ASN A 208 -58.82 90.04 -3.34
CA ASN A 208 -58.44 90.93 -4.44
C ASN A 208 -56.93 91.22 -4.67
N LEU A 209 -56.02 90.32 -4.26
CA LEU A 209 -54.58 90.41 -4.59
C LEU A 209 -54.03 89.07 -5.10
N ASP A 210 -52.96 89.13 -5.91
CA ASP A 210 -52.23 87.95 -6.36
C ASP A 210 -51.70 87.15 -5.16
N ALA A 211 -51.78 85.82 -5.27
CA ALA A 211 -51.34 84.92 -4.23
C ALA A 211 -49.81 84.99 -4.07
N ILE A 212 -49.34 85.13 -2.83
CA ILE A 212 -47.90 85.11 -2.53
C ILE A 212 -47.53 83.69 -2.15
N THR A 213 -46.51 83.15 -2.81
CA THR A 213 -46.07 81.76 -2.62
C THR A 213 -44.65 81.68 -2.10
N LEU A 214 -44.39 80.72 -1.21
CA LEU A 214 -43.04 80.32 -0.80
C LEU A 214 -42.92 78.80 -0.86
N GLU A 215 -41.75 78.28 -1.23
CA GLU A 215 -41.56 76.85 -1.49
C GLU A 215 -40.48 76.23 -0.58
N LYS A 216 -40.66 74.96 -0.22
CA LYS A 216 -39.70 74.15 0.54
C LYS A 216 -39.72 72.70 0.04
N VAL A 217 -38.56 72.06 -0.07
CA VAL A 217 -38.49 70.62 -0.37
C VAL A 217 -38.35 69.83 0.94
N ILE A 218 -39.09 68.73 1.05
CA ILE A 218 -38.99 67.77 2.13
C ILE A 218 -38.78 66.36 1.58
N THR A 219 -38.17 65.47 2.36
CA THR A 219 -37.97 64.06 1.99
C THR A 219 -38.76 63.17 2.93
N ILE A 220 -39.67 62.36 2.40
CA ILE A 220 -40.41 61.33 3.12
C ILE A 220 -39.70 59.99 2.92
N ASN A 221 -39.36 59.31 4.02
CA ASN A 221 -38.77 57.96 3.99
C ASN A 221 -39.85 56.90 4.22
N GLY A 222 -39.62 55.67 3.77
CA GLY A 222 -40.44 54.50 4.14
C GLY A 222 -41.29 53.90 3.02
N PHE A 223 -41.11 54.37 1.78
CA PHE A 223 -41.67 53.71 0.61
C PHE A 223 -40.91 52.41 0.31
N SER A 224 -41.56 51.43 -0.32
CA SER A 224 -40.89 50.19 -0.73
C SER A 224 -39.94 50.43 -1.90
N SER A 225 -38.72 49.91 -1.76
CA SER A 225 -37.87 49.61 -2.91
C SER A 225 -38.32 48.27 -3.45
N ILE A 226 -39.25 48.29 -4.41
CA ILE A 226 -39.87 47.09 -4.98
C ILE A 226 -38.83 46.11 -5.51
N ILE A 227 -37.70 46.61 -6.01
CA ILE A 227 -36.59 45.78 -6.48
C ILE A 227 -35.91 45.05 -5.31
N ASN A 228 -35.67 45.72 -4.18
CA ASN A 228 -35.04 45.08 -3.02
C ASN A 228 -36.00 44.06 -2.41
N ASP A 229 -37.28 44.42 -2.27
CA ASP A 229 -38.31 43.49 -1.79
C ASP A 229 -38.44 42.28 -2.75
N ALA A 230 -38.35 42.51 -4.07
CA ALA A 230 -38.36 41.46 -5.09
C ALA A 230 -37.15 40.52 -5.04
N LEU A 231 -35.97 41.04 -4.72
CA LEU A 231 -34.75 40.25 -4.52
C LEU A 231 -34.77 39.50 -3.18
N ASP A 232 -35.38 40.07 -2.13
CA ASP A 232 -35.48 39.42 -0.82
C ASP A 232 -36.53 38.32 -0.74
N LEU A 233 -37.55 38.38 -1.62
CA LEU A 233 -38.49 37.27 -1.80
C LEU A 233 -37.84 36.03 -2.43
N VAL A 234 -36.80 36.21 -3.25
CA VAL A 234 -36.03 35.08 -3.78
C VAL A 234 -35.00 34.66 -2.74
N LYS A 235 -35.39 33.72 -1.88
CA LYS A 235 -34.50 33.16 -0.85
C LYS A 235 -33.52 32.14 -1.42
N GLU A 236 -34.00 31.32 -2.35
CA GLU A 236 -33.25 30.22 -2.97
C GLU A 236 -33.65 30.14 -4.45
N LEU A 237 -32.75 29.60 -5.27
CA LEU A 237 -33.03 29.28 -6.67
C LEU A 237 -33.26 27.79 -6.80
N ASN A 238 -34.26 27.41 -7.58
CA ASN A 238 -34.59 26.00 -7.78
C ASN A 238 -33.72 25.39 -8.89
N PRO A 239 -33.26 24.14 -8.71
CA PRO A 239 -32.66 23.38 -9.79
C PRO A 239 -33.71 23.00 -10.84
N ILE A 240 -33.32 22.95 -12.11
CA ILE A 240 -34.15 22.38 -13.17
C ILE A 240 -34.19 20.85 -12.97
N GLN A 241 -35.40 20.28 -12.79
CA GLN A 241 -35.59 18.87 -12.38
C GLN A 241 -34.97 17.81 -13.32
N THR A 242 -34.68 18.16 -14.58
CA THR A 242 -34.10 17.24 -15.56
C THR A 242 -32.58 17.17 -15.50
N SER A 243 -31.92 18.02 -14.72
CA SER A 243 -30.46 18.14 -14.74
C SER A 243 -29.81 17.18 -13.73
N ASN A 244 -28.80 16.43 -14.17
CA ASN A 244 -28.09 15.46 -13.31
C ASN A 244 -26.97 16.14 -12.49
N PHE A 245 -27.34 16.90 -11.47
CA PHE A 245 -26.38 17.61 -10.62
C PHE A 245 -25.43 16.69 -9.87
N SER A 246 -25.85 15.43 -9.63
CA SER A 246 -25.05 14.44 -8.90
C SER A 246 -23.75 14.05 -9.60
N SER A 247 -23.57 14.41 -10.88
CA SER A 247 -22.39 14.12 -11.69
C SER A 247 -21.60 15.35 -12.18
N LEU A 248 -21.99 16.56 -11.78
CA LEU A 248 -21.40 17.82 -12.23
C LEU A 248 -20.76 18.56 -11.06
N LEU A 249 -19.53 19.02 -11.25
CA LEU A 249 -18.86 19.91 -10.30
C LEU A 249 -19.28 21.37 -10.54
N PRO A 250 -19.39 22.20 -9.49
CA PRO A 250 -19.66 23.63 -9.63
C PRO A 250 -18.75 24.36 -10.64
N SER A 251 -17.45 24.01 -10.69
CA SER A 251 -16.48 24.64 -11.59
C SER A 251 -16.66 24.27 -13.08
N GLU A 252 -17.44 23.23 -13.38
CA GLU A 252 -17.75 22.81 -14.74
C GLU A 252 -18.87 23.68 -15.35
N ILE A 253 -19.59 24.45 -14.52
CA ILE A 253 -20.69 25.30 -14.95
C ILE A 253 -20.15 26.60 -15.55
N LYS A 254 -20.48 26.84 -16.82
CA LYS A 254 -20.18 28.09 -17.53
C LYS A 254 -21.39 29.01 -17.46
N ASP A 255 -21.13 30.32 -17.50
CA ASP A 255 -22.18 31.34 -17.51
C ASP A 255 -23.18 31.14 -18.65
N SER A 256 -22.71 30.74 -19.84
CA SER A 256 -23.54 30.44 -21.01
C SER A 256 -24.56 29.33 -20.77
N ASP A 257 -24.26 28.42 -19.86
CA ASP A 257 -25.01 27.18 -19.65
C ASP A 257 -25.81 27.25 -18.34
N LEU A 258 -25.70 28.33 -17.57
CA LEU A 258 -26.30 28.47 -16.24
C LEU A 258 -27.81 28.24 -16.23
N ASN A 259 -28.51 28.74 -17.25
CA ASN A 259 -29.95 28.58 -17.43
C ASN A 259 -30.38 27.16 -17.82
N THR A 260 -29.45 26.23 -18.08
CA THR A 260 -29.75 24.81 -18.26
C THR A 260 -29.76 24.03 -16.94
N TYR A 261 -29.23 24.64 -15.88
CA TYR A 261 -29.12 24.03 -14.55
C TYR A 261 -30.01 24.73 -13.53
N ILE A 262 -30.14 26.05 -13.56
CA ILE A 262 -30.86 26.80 -12.54
C ILE A 262 -32.06 27.51 -13.17
N GLU A 263 -33.23 27.36 -12.55
CA GLU A 263 -34.41 28.09 -12.98
C GLU A 263 -34.30 29.56 -12.58
N THR A 264 -34.39 30.45 -13.57
CA THR A 264 -34.60 31.87 -13.29
C THR A 264 -36.01 32.04 -12.69
N PRO A 265 -36.18 32.77 -11.57
CA PRO A 265 -37.47 32.95 -10.95
C PRO A 265 -38.51 33.49 -11.94
N LEU A 266 -39.62 32.75 -12.10
CA LEU A 266 -40.79 33.25 -12.82
C LEU A 266 -41.37 34.43 -12.05
N LYS A 267 -41.65 35.55 -12.74
CA LYS A 267 -42.12 36.85 -12.23
C LYS A 267 -42.87 36.77 -10.89
N ILE A 268 -42.13 36.85 -9.78
CA ILE A 268 -42.69 36.82 -8.42
C ILE A 268 -43.45 38.13 -8.13
N ILE A 269 -42.98 39.24 -8.72
CA ILE A 269 -43.63 40.56 -8.66
C ILE A 269 -43.87 41.08 -10.08
N THR A 270 -45.10 41.51 -10.35
CA THR A 270 -45.48 42.13 -11.62
C THR A 270 -44.61 43.36 -11.89
N GLY A 271 -43.96 43.39 -13.06
CA GLY A 271 -43.13 44.52 -13.48
C GLY A 271 -41.65 44.45 -13.09
N ILE A 272 -41.22 43.31 -12.52
CA ILE A 272 -39.80 42.97 -12.35
C ILE A 272 -39.44 41.82 -13.31
N SER A 273 -38.31 41.95 -14.00
CA SER A 273 -37.69 40.89 -14.79
C SER A 273 -36.40 40.44 -14.11
N TYR A 274 -36.17 39.14 -14.04
CA TYR A 274 -34.98 38.56 -13.43
C TYR A 274 -34.03 38.00 -14.50
N SER A 275 -32.74 38.06 -14.23
CA SER A 275 -31.72 37.30 -14.95
C SER A 275 -30.64 36.81 -13.98
N ILE A 276 -30.03 35.66 -14.24
CA ILE A 276 -28.95 35.11 -13.42
C ILE A 276 -27.65 35.08 -14.20
N ASN A 277 -26.55 35.42 -13.55
CA ASN A 277 -25.19 35.29 -14.09
C ASN A 277 -24.29 34.61 -13.04
N LEU A 278 -23.23 33.95 -13.48
CA LEU A 278 -22.20 33.36 -12.63
C LEU A 278 -21.35 34.48 -12.01
N LYS A 279 -21.07 34.41 -10.71
CA LYS A 279 -20.05 35.26 -10.10
C LYS A 279 -18.66 34.71 -10.45
N GLU A 280 -17.68 35.56 -10.71
CA GLU A 280 -16.29 35.09 -10.92
C GLU A 280 -15.77 34.38 -9.66
N ASN A 281 -15.04 33.26 -9.83
CA ASN A 281 -14.50 32.45 -8.73
C ASN A 281 -15.55 32.00 -7.70
N SER A 282 -16.78 31.75 -8.17
CA SER A 282 -17.94 31.40 -7.33
C SER A 282 -18.12 29.90 -7.07
N SER A 283 -17.40 29.07 -7.81
CA SER A 283 -17.48 27.61 -7.70
C SER A 283 -16.72 27.12 -6.48
N ASN A 284 -17.38 26.38 -5.61
CA ASN A 284 -16.77 25.67 -4.50
C ASN A 284 -17.04 24.16 -4.64
N ASN A 285 -16.12 23.48 -5.34
CA ASN A 285 -16.22 22.05 -5.59
C ASN A 285 -16.16 21.22 -4.30
N LYS A 286 -15.50 21.72 -3.24
CA LYS A 286 -15.41 21.02 -1.96
C LYS A 286 -16.77 20.90 -1.27
N GLU A 287 -17.58 21.94 -1.31
CA GLU A 287 -18.92 21.97 -0.71
C GLU A 287 -20.04 21.62 -1.71
N GLY A 288 -19.74 21.52 -3.01
CA GLY A 288 -20.75 21.29 -4.05
C GLY A 288 -21.63 22.52 -4.25
N SER A 289 -21.08 23.72 -4.05
CA SER A 289 -21.82 24.97 -4.06
C SER A 289 -21.34 25.94 -5.14
N LEU A 290 -22.28 26.76 -5.63
CA LEU A 290 -22.04 27.77 -6.66
C LEU A 290 -22.70 29.10 -6.25
N ILE A 291 -21.97 30.21 -6.33
CA ILE A 291 -22.52 31.55 -6.09
C ILE A 291 -22.98 32.18 -7.41
N VAL A 292 -24.25 32.54 -7.51
CA VAL A 292 -24.82 33.21 -8.68
C VAL A 292 -25.33 34.61 -8.32
N ILE A 293 -25.28 35.51 -9.28
CA ILE A 293 -25.78 36.88 -9.17
C ILE A 293 -27.18 36.91 -9.78
N LEU A 294 -28.19 37.07 -8.93
CA LEU A 294 -29.56 37.36 -9.36
C LEU A 294 -29.69 38.86 -9.62
N ASN A 295 -29.92 39.23 -10.87
CA ASN A 295 -30.20 40.59 -11.30
C ASN A 295 -31.72 40.76 -11.41
N ALA A 296 -32.26 41.82 -10.83
CA ALA A 296 -33.64 42.24 -10.97
C ALA A 296 -33.69 43.59 -11.70
N ILE A 297 -34.54 43.68 -12.72
CA ILE A 297 -34.74 44.89 -13.53
C ILE A 297 -36.21 45.26 -13.47
N SER A 298 -36.55 46.46 -13.01
CA SER A 298 -37.93 46.95 -13.10
C SER A 298 -38.28 47.39 -14.52
N ASN A 299 -39.58 47.45 -14.85
CA ASN A 299 -40.07 47.97 -16.13
C ASN A 299 -39.55 49.40 -16.44
N ASN A 300 -39.16 50.16 -15.42
CA ASN A 300 -38.64 51.51 -15.55
C ASN A 300 -37.11 51.54 -15.75
N GLY A 301 -36.45 50.37 -15.85
CA GLY A 301 -35.04 50.22 -16.16
C GLY A 301 -34.09 50.24 -14.96
N PHE A 302 -34.60 50.35 -13.73
CA PHE A 302 -33.77 50.27 -12.53
C PHE A 302 -33.28 48.83 -12.32
N LYS A 303 -32.02 48.70 -11.93
CA LYS A 303 -31.36 47.41 -11.75
C LYS A 303 -30.76 47.31 -10.36
N ASN A 304 -30.99 46.19 -9.70
CA ASN A 304 -30.21 45.81 -8.53
C ASN A 304 -29.88 44.31 -8.60
N SER A 305 -28.94 43.85 -7.79
CA SER A 305 -28.53 42.46 -7.76
C SER A 305 -28.27 41.93 -6.35
N LYS A 306 -28.36 40.61 -6.20
CA LYS A 306 -28.10 39.89 -4.96
C LYS A 306 -27.39 38.57 -5.27
N GLU A 307 -26.46 38.18 -4.40
CA GLU A 307 -25.80 36.88 -4.48
C GLU A 307 -26.66 35.78 -3.85
N ILE A 308 -26.75 34.63 -4.53
CA ILE A 308 -27.46 33.44 -4.05
C ILE A 308 -26.50 32.25 -4.13
N ILE A 309 -26.49 31.42 -3.09
CA ILE A 309 -25.71 30.18 -3.05
C ILE A 309 -26.60 29.01 -3.47
N VAL A 310 -26.10 28.17 -4.37
CA VAL A 310 -26.81 27.00 -4.94
C VAL A 310 -26.05 25.74 -4.54
N ASN A 311 -26.69 24.82 -3.79
CA ASN A 311 -26.03 23.71 -3.08
C ASN A 311 -26.43 22.30 -3.57
N PHE A 312 -26.59 22.12 -4.88
CA PHE A 312 -27.12 20.85 -5.43
C PHE A 312 -26.08 20.03 -6.21
N PHE A 313 -24.85 20.54 -6.38
CA PHE A 313 -23.82 19.94 -7.24
C PHE A 313 -23.04 18.84 -6.54
N GLN A 314 -22.34 18.02 -7.34
CA GLN A 314 -21.42 17.02 -6.83
C GLN A 314 -20.26 17.69 -6.07
N THR A 315 -19.85 17.09 -4.96
CA THR A 315 -18.63 17.51 -4.26
C THR A 315 -17.40 16.81 -4.87
N SER A 316 -16.21 17.42 -4.78
CA SER A 316 -14.95 16.77 -5.20
C SER A 316 -14.77 15.42 -4.50
N LYS A 317 -15.15 15.30 -3.22
CA LYS A 317 -15.14 14.03 -2.48
C LYS A 317 -16.09 13.00 -3.12
N GLY A 318 -17.35 13.36 -3.35
CA GLY A 318 -18.33 12.46 -3.95
C GLY A 318 -17.95 12.02 -5.36
N ARG A 319 -17.30 12.89 -6.14
CA ARG A 319 -16.74 12.54 -7.45
C ARG A 319 -15.62 11.51 -7.33
N ILE A 320 -14.68 11.71 -6.40
CA ILE A 320 -13.60 10.74 -6.17
C ILE A 320 -14.18 9.38 -5.73
N GLU A 321 -15.11 9.37 -4.78
CA GLU A 321 -15.78 8.14 -4.31
C GLU A 321 -16.44 7.39 -5.47
N GLN A 322 -17.23 8.08 -6.29
CA GLN A 322 -17.88 7.49 -7.46
C GLN A 322 -16.86 6.89 -8.46
N ILE A 323 -15.75 7.59 -8.74
CA ILE A 323 -14.71 7.07 -9.63
C ILE A 323 -14.05 5.83 -9.01
N LEU A 324 -13.67 5.88 -7.73
CA LEU A 324 -13.04 4.74 -7.05
C LEU A 324 -13.98 3.53 -6.93
N GLU A 325 -15.29 3.74 -6.83
CA GLU A 325 -16.29 2.66 -6.87
C GLU A 325 -16.25 1.88 -8.18
N THR A 326 -16.01 2.55 -9.32
CA THR A 326 -15.88 1.86 -10.61
C THR A 326 -14.62 1.00 -10.69
N ILE A 327 -13.58 1.30 -9.91
CA ILE A 327 -12.34 0.54 -9.90
C ILE A 327 -12.54 -0.78 -9.16
N ASN A 328 -12.24 -1.89 -9.84
CA ASN A 328 -12.29 -3.25 -9.29
C ASN A 328 -10.99 -4.01 -9.61
N SER A 329 -10.81 -5.19 -9.03
CA SER A 329 -9.59 -6.00 -9.20
C SER A 329 -9.31 -6.41 -10.65
N GLY A 330 -10.35 -6.48 -11.51
CA GLY A 330 -10.21 -6.79 -12.93
C GLY A 330 -9.53 -5.71 -13.76
N HIS A 331 -9.38 -4.49 -13.22
CA HIS A 331 -8.64 -3.40 -13.84
C HIS A 331 -7.12 -3.48 -13.61
N PHE A 332 -6.62 -4.53 -12.97
CA PHE A 332 -5.20 -4.70 -12.69
C PHE A 332 -4.73 -6.04 -13.24
N LYS A 333 -3.58 -6.04 -13.91
CA LYS A 333 -2.94 -7.26 -14.41
C LYS A 333 -1.66 -7.52 -13.63
N ILE A 334 -1.54 -8.73 -13.08
CA ILE A 334 -0.32 -9.18 -12.40
C ILE A 334 0.68 -9.60 -13.48
N ASN A 335 1.80 -8.88 -13.59
CA ASN A 335 2.83 -9.15 -14.60
C ASN A 335 3.66 -10.39 -14.26
N ASN A 336 3.93 -10.62 -12.96
CA ASN A 336 4.73 -11.75 -12.48
C ASN A 336 3.95 -12.61 -11.47
N PRO A 337 3.05 -13.50 -11.93
CA PRO A 337 2.25 -14.35 -11.05
C PRO A 337 3.08 -15.34 -10.22
N LYS A 338 4.38 -15.52 -10.52
CA LYS A 338 5.30 -16.38 -9.77
C LYS A 338 5.84 -15.74 -8.49
N LYS A 339 5.61 -14.45 -8.23
CA LYS A 339 5.98 -13.84 -6.94
C LYS A 339 4.93 -14.15 -5.90
N ILE A 340 5.38 -14.26 -4.65
CA ILE A 340 4.45 -14.25 -3.50
C ILE A 340 4.15 -12.79 -3.13
N PRO A 341 2.97 -12.48 -2.57
CA PRO A 341 2.57 -11.13 -2.19
C PRO A 341 3.60 -10.36 -1.32
N SER A 342 4.28 -11.01 -0.37
CA SER A 342 5.29 -10.39 0.49
C SER A 342 6.62 -10.06 -0.21
N GLU A 343 6.79 -10.44 -1.47
CA GLU A 343 7.89 -10.00 -2.33
C GLU A 343 7.56 -8.68 -3.08
N ILE A 344 6.31 -8.21 -2.99
CA ILE A 344 5.85 -6.97 -3.59
C ILE A 344 5.96 -5.85 -2.54
N ASN A 345 6.58 -4.74 -2.92
CA ASN A 345 6.73 -3.55 -2.09
C ASN A 345 6.38 -2.29 -2.92
N ASN A 346 6.29 -1.13 -2.27
CA ASN A 346 5.94 0.12 -2.97
C ASN A 346 6.96 0.52 -4.05
N GLU A 347 8.22 0.08 -3.93
CA GLU A 347 9.29 0.40 -4.89
C GLU A 347 9.16 -0.41 -6.19
N ASN A 348 8.70 -1.66 -6.11
CA ASN A 348 8.55 -2.55 -7.26
C ASN A 348 7.10 -2.66 -7.77
N LEU A 349 6.13 -2.08 -7.08
CA LEU A 349 4.70 -2.23 -7.38
C LEU A 349 4.34 -2.00 -8.85
N GLY A 350 4.86 -0.94 -9.48
CA GLY A 350 4.60 -0.61 -10.90
C GLY A 350 5.27 -1.53 -11.92
N LEU A 351 6.25 -2.36 -11.50
CA LEU A 351 6.82 -3.41 -12.35
C LEU A 351 5.97 -4.68 -12.28
N GLU A 352 5.43 -4.97 -11.10
CA GLU A 352 4.73 -6.22 -10.81
C GLU A 352 3.25 -6.18 -11.16
N ILE A 353 2.65 -4.98 -11.16
CA ILE A 353 1.24 -4.75 -11.46
C ILE A 353 1.12 -3.69 -12.54
N ASP A 354 0.39 -4.04 -13.61
CA ASP A 354 0.05 -3.11 -14.67
C ASP A 354 -1.20 -2.30 -14.28
N PHE A 355 -1.03 -0.98 -14.26
CA PHE A 355 -2.06 0.01 -13.95
C PHE A 355 -2.66 0.66 -15.20
N SER A 356 -2.19 0.30 -16.40
CA SER A 356 -2.55 0.99 -17.65
C SER A 356 -3.99 0.73 -18.12
N SER A 357 -4.65 -0.31 -17.61
CA SER A 357 -6.03 -0.65 -17.94
C SER A 357 -7.07 0.34 -17.41
N PHE A 358 -6.68 1.30 -16.56
CA PHE A 358 -7.58 2.31 -16.03
C PHE A 358 -7.04 3.73 -16.31
N ASP A 359 -7.49 4.30 -17.44
CA ASP A 359 -7.17 5.68 -17.83
C ASP A 359 -8.41 6.57 -17.59
N VAL A 360 -8.47 7.21 -16.42
CA VAL A 360 -9.48 8.24 -16.16
C VAL A 360 -8.94 9.56 -16.63
N LYS A 361 -9.39 9.99 -17.81
CA LYS A 361 -9.15 11.33 -18.33
C LYS A 361 -10.14 12.32 -17.70
N LEU A 362 -9.86 12.70 -16.46
CA LEU A 362 -10.50 13.85 -15.83
C LEU A 362 -9.43 14.89 -15.56
N ASP A 363 -9.66 16.13 -16.00
CA ASP A 363 -8.74 17.23 -15.72
C ASP A 363 -8.54 17.38 -14.21
N ASN A 364 -7.28 17.50 -13.78
CA ASN A 364 -6.86 17.62 -12.37
C ASN A 364 -7.18 16.43 -11.45
N PHE A 365 -7.69 15.32 -11.97
CA PHE A 365 -7.79 14.07 -11.21
C PHE A 365 -6.50 13.27 -11.34
N LYS A 366 -6.00 12.76 -10.22
CA LYS A 366 -4.81 11.90 -10.17
C LYS A 366 -5.11 10.65 -9.37
N LEU A 367 -4.67 9.51 -9.89
CA LEU A 367 -4.64 8.26 -9.15
C LEU A 367 -3.23 8.00 -8.65
N SER A 368 -3.13 7.54 -7.42
CA SER A 368 -1.92 6.97 -6.85
C SER A 368 -2.22 5.61 -6.24
N TYR A 369 -1.22 4.74 -6.27
CA TYR A 369 -1.32 3.35 -5.85
C TYR A 369 -0.24 3.06 -4.83
N SER A 370 -0.61 2.41 -3.73
CA SER A 370 0.34 1.91 -2.73
C SER A 370 -0.16 0.59 -2.15
N ILE A 371 0.71 -0.17 -1.52
CA ILE A 371 0.31 -1.31 -0.71
C ILE A 371 -0.35 -0.79 0.56
N SER A 372 -1.45 -1.41 0.99
CA SER A 372 -2.07 -1.04 2.24
C SER A 372 -1.14 -1.36 3.42
N GLU A 373 -0.86 -0.34 4.25
CA GLU A 373 -0.07 -0.52 5.48
C GLU A 373 -0.87 -1.24 6.58
N LEU A 374 -2.20 -1.30 6.45
CA LEU A 374 -3.09 -1.89 7.45
C LEU A 374 -3.17 -3.41 7.36
N GLN A 375 -2.82 -3.99 6.21
CA GLN A 375 -2.90 -5.42 5.99
C GLN A 375 -1.61 -5.98 5.37
N ILE A 376 -1.00 -6.91 6.09
CA ILE A 376 0.18 -7.64 5.63
C ILE A 376 -0.24 -8.47 4.41
N PRO A 377 0.57 -8.50 3.32
CA PRO A 377 0.31 -9.35 2.17
C PRO A 377 0.04 -10.80 2.60
N ASN A 378 -1.01 -11.42 2.04
CA ASN A 378 -1.44 -12.75 2.44
C ASN A 378 -0.84 -13.80 1.50
N ASP A 379 0.38 -14.22 1.81
CA ASP A 379 1.11 -15.22 1.02
C ASP A 379 0.40 -16.58 0.97
N LYS A 380 -0.38 -16.92 2.01
CA LYS A 380 -1.09 -18.19 2.06
C LYS A 380 -2.20 -18.27 1.00
N LEU A 381 -2.90 -17.16 0.75
CA LEU A 381 -3.96 -17.08 -0.25
C LEU A 381 -3.49 -16.52 -1.60
N GLY A 382 -2.23 -16.08 -1.71
CA GLY A 382 -1.73 -15.42 -2.93
C GLY A 382 -2.43 -14.08 -3.18
N GLN A 383 -2.69 -13.32 -2.11
CA GLN A 383 -3.46 -12.08 -2.14
C GLN A 383 -2.64 -10.87 -1.70
N LEU A 384 -2.75 -9.77 -2.45
CA LEU A 384 -2.15 -8.46 -2.13
C LEU A 384 -3.26 -7.42 -2.00
N ILE A 385 -3.19 -6.56 -0.99
CA ILE A 385 -4.17 -5.47 -0.81
C ILE A 385 -3.56 -4.16 -1.26
N LEU A 386 -4.16 -3.61 -2.31
CA LEU A 386 -3.78 -2.35 -2.94
C LEU A 386 -4.65 -1.23 -2.39
N LYS A 387 -4.03 -0.19 -1.86
CA LYS A 387 -4.66 1.09 -1.54
C LYS A 387 -4.58 2.00 -2.77
N ILE A 388 -5.74 2.41 -3.26
CA ILE A 388 -5.89 3.31 -4.40
C ILE A 388 -6.37 4.63 -3.85
N THR A 389 -5.62 5.70 -4.12
CA THR A 389 -5.97 7.05 -3.67
C THR A 389 -6.26 7.91 -4.88
N GLY A 390 -7.50 8.37 -4.98
CA GLY A 390 -7.89 9.41 -5.92
C GLY A 390 -7.69 10.78 -5.29
N THR A 391 -7.09 11.67 -6.04
CA THR A 391 -6.89 13.07 -5.69
C THR A 391 -7.56 13.93 -6.74
N LEU A 392 -8.42 14.84 -6.30
CA LEU A 392 -8.99 15.90 -7.11
C LEU A 392 -8.79 17.20 -6.33
N GLU A 393 -8.05 18.14 -6.91
CA GLU A 393 -7.59 19.34 -6.21
C GLU A 393 -6.73 18.96 -4.99
N ASP A 394 -7.09 19.41 -3.78
CA ASP A 394 -6.43 19.09 -2.51
C ASP A 394 -7.18 18.02 -1.68
N ILE A 395 -8.23 17.41 -2.24
CA ILE A 395 -9.02 16.37 -1.57
C ILE A 395 -8.53 15.00 -1.99
N ASN A 396 -8.27 14.16 -1.00
CA ASN A 396 -7.82 12.78 -1.20
C ASN A 396 -8.85 11.83 -0.59
N PHE A 397 -9.20 10.78 -1.32
CA PHE A 397 -9.97 9.66 -0.80
C PHE A 397 -9.35 8.36 -1.25
N SER A 398 -9.39 7.34 -0.39
CA SER A 398 -8.76 6.05 -0.67
C SER A 398 -9.75 4.90 -0.58
N LYS A 399 -9.57 3.91 -1.45
CA LYS A 399 -10.26 2.62 -1.44
C LYS A 399 -9.23 1.50 -1.44
N GLU A 400 -9.51 0.41 -0.76
CA GLU A 400 -8.69 -0.80 -0.81
C GLU A 400 -9.30 -1.84 -1.75
N ILE A 401 -8.44 -2.52 -2.50
CA ILE A 401 -8.82 -3.62 -3.40
C ILE A 401 -7.88 -4.80 -3.16
N THR A 402 -8.45 -5.99 -3.05
CA THR A 402 -7.69 -7.23 -2.98
C THR A 402 -7.41 -7.76 -4.38
N LEU A 403 -6.14 -7.92 -4.72
CA LEU A 403 -5.66 -8.56 -5.93
C LEU A 403 -5.32 -10.02 -5.60
N SER A 404 -5.89 -10.95 -6.38
CA SER A 404 -5.62 -12.39 -6.27
C SER A 404 -4.92 -12.89 -7.53
N GLY A 405 -4.18 -14.00 -7.44
CA GLY A 405 -3.47 -14.61 -8.58
C GLY A 405 -1.94 -14.54 -8.48
N PHE A 406 -1.41 -14.10 -7.34
CA PHE A 406 -0.01 -14.33 -6.99
C PHE A 406 0.20 -15.78 -6.55
N GLN A 407 1.44 -16.25 -6.59
CA GLN A 407 1.80 -17.57 -6.10
C GLN A 407 1.53 -17.68 -4.59
N THR A 408 0.98 -18.80 -4.16
CA THR A 408 0.79 -19.06 -2.73
C THR A 408 2.08 -19.59 -2.07
N SER A 409 2.21 -19.44 -0.75
CA SER A 409 3.31 -20.05 0.00
C SER A 409 3.37 -21.57 -0.23
N ASP A 410 2.23 -22.25 -0.25
CA ASP A 410 2.12 -23.69 -0.48
C ASP A 410 2.64 -24.08 -1.88
N GLU A 411 2.24 -23.34 -2.92
CA GLU A 411 2.72 -23.57 -4.29
C GLU A 411 4.23 -23.37 -4.40
N ARG A 412 4.77 -22.32 -3.76
CA ARG A 412 6.23 -22.05 -3.76
C ARG A 412 7.00 -23.15 -3.04
N ILE A 413 6.56 -23.57 -1.85
CA ILE A 413 7.20 -24.66 -1.10
C ILE A 413 7.18 -25.94 -1.94
N LYS A 414 6.02 -26.31 -2.49
CA LYS A 414 5.88 -27.52 -3.32
C LYS A 414 6.82 -27.49 -4.53
N GLN A 415 6.86 -26.38 -5.26
CA GLN A 415 7.77 -26.21 -6.41
C GLN A 415 9.24 -26.42 -6.01
N ILE A 416 9.66 -25.90 -4.85
CA ILE A 416 11.04 -26.06 -4.36
C ILE A 416 11.30 -27.50 -3.93
N LEU A 417 10.40 -28.12 -3.17
CA LEU A 417 10.52 -29.52 -2.76
C LEU A 417 10.55 -30.47 -3.96
N ASP A 418 9.77 -30.20 -5.02
CA ASP A 418 9.76 -31.00 -6.24
C ASP A 418 11.11 -30.96 -6.98
N ASN A 419 11.81 -29.83 -6.93
CA ASN A 419 13.16 -29.69 -7.49
C ASN A 419 14.25 -30.37 -6.66
N ILE A 420 13.99 -30.70 -5.38
CA ILE A 420 14.92 -31.43 -4.53
C ILE A 420 14.83 -32.93 -4.85
N ASN A 421 15.97 -33.53 -5.20
CA ASN A 421 16.15 -34.93 -5.52
C ASN A 421 17.32 -35.56 -4.72
N ALA A 422 17.48 -36.89 -4.82
CA ALA A 422 18.42 -37.63 -3.99
C ALA A 422 19.89 -37.21 -4.18
N SER A 423 20.26 -36.69 -5.36
CA SER A 423 21.61 -36.19 -5.63
C SER A 423 21.97 -34.91 -4.88
N ASN A 424 20.97 -34.23 -4.31
CA ASN A 424 21.20 -33.08 -3.44
C ASN A 424 21.70 -33.47 -2.04
N PHE A 425 21.81 -34.78 -1.75
CA PHE A 425 22.29 -35.31 -0.48
C PHE A 425 23.59 -36.08 -0.70
N LEU A 426 24.58 -35.79 0.12
CA LEU A 426 25.86 -36.49 0.15
C LEU A 426 26.01 -37.26 1.45
N VAL A 427 26.11 -38.59 1.38
CA VAL A 427 26.41 -39.46 2.52
C VAL A 427 27.93 -39.42 2.77
N LYS A 428 28.36 -38.95 3.93
CA LYS A 428 29.78 -38.79 4.29
C LYS A 428 30.44 -40.07 4.78
N ASP A 429 29.69 -40.93 5.45
CA ASP A 429 30.17 -42.20 6.00
C ASP A 429 29.35 -43.36 5.46
N TYR A 430 29.79 -43.91 4.32
CA TYR A 430 29.14 -45.00 3.61
C TYR A 430 29.29 -46.36 4.32
N LYS A 431 29.97 -46.43 5.47
CA LYS A 431 30.26 -47.69 6.17
C LYS A 431 29.19 -48.09 7.19
N GLN A 432 28.20 -47.24 7.43
CA GLN A 432 27.12 -47.52 8.39
C GLN A 432 25.91 -48.09 7.66
N LEU A 433 25.19 -48.99 8.33
CA LEU A 433 23.92 -49.53 7.85
C LEU A 433 22.84 -48.45 7.94
N ALA A 434 21.89 -48.49 7.01
CA ALA A 434 20.75 -47.58 7.03
C ALA A 434 20.01 -47.65 8.38
N SER A 435 19.79 -48.85 8.91
CA SER A 435 19.11 -49.07 10.21
C SER A 435 19.83 -48.53 11.45
N SER A 436 21.13 -48.22 11.34
CA SER A 436 21.91 -47.66 12.45
C SER A 436 21.89 -46.12 12.53
N ILE A 437 21.26 -45.46 11.56
CA ILE A 437 21.18 -44.00 11.50
C ILE A 437 20.07 -43.52 12.43
N LEU A 438 20.43 -42.63 13.37
CA LEU A 438 19.53 -42.01 14.33
C LEU A 438 19.28 -40.55 13.93
N ASP A 439 18.13 -39.99 14.30
CA ASP A 439 17.84 -38.58 13.99
C ASP A 439 18.91 -37.63 14.58
N SER A 440 19.48 -38.00 15.73
CA SER A 440 20.52 -37.23 16.41
C SER A 440 21.85 -37.16 15.65
N ASN A 441 22.16 -38.15 14.81
CA ASN A 441 23.40 -38.17 14.01
C ASN A 441 23.18 -37.90 12.52
N LEU A 442 21.93 -37.82 12.06
CA LEU A 442 21.54 -37.67 10.67
C LEU A 442 22.28 -36.53 9.94
N LYS A 443 22.25 -35.32 10.52
CA LYS A 443 22.86 -34.11 9.91
C LYS A 443 24.40 -34.15 9.89
N GLN A 444 25.01 -35.02 10.69
CA GLN A 444 26.47 -35.24 10.65
C GLN A 444 26.84 -36.15 9.47
N LEU A 445 26.02 -37.19 9.24
CA LEU A 445 26.27 -38.24 8.26
C LEU A 445 25.80 -37.87 6.85
N ILE A 446 24.76 -37.04 6.73
CA ILE A 446 24.20 -36.59 5.46
C ILE A 446 24.37 -35.09 5.35
N LYS A 447 25.08 -34.67 4.30
CA LYS A 447 25.20 -33.26 3.93
C LYS A 447 24.15 -32.93 2.87
N PHE A 448 23.24 -32.03 3.22
CA PHE A 448 22.39 -31.37 2.23
C PHE A 448 23.23 -30.35 1.44
N ASN A 449 23.37 -30.56 0.14
CA ASN A 449 24.30 -29.83 -0.73
C ASN A 449 23.66 -28.64 -1.44
N ILE A 450 22.50 -28.19 -0.98
CA ILE A 450 21.88 -26.94 -1.37
C ILE A 450 21.78 -26.04 -0.14
N ASN A 451 21.75 -24.72 -0.34
CA ASN A 451 21.43 -23.79 0.73
C ASN A 451 20.12 -24.19 1.41
N SER A 452 20.11 -24.19 2.74
CA SER A 452 18.93 -24.51 3.55
C SER A 452 17.79 -23.50 3.40
N SER A 453 18.03 -22.36 2.76
CA SER A 453 17.02 -21.40 2.35
C SER A 453 17.12 -21.16 0.84
N ILE A 454 16.06 -21.52 0.10
CA ILE A 454 15.95 -21.28 -1.35
C ILE A 454 14.72 -20.40 -1.54
N GLN A 455 14.88 -19.20 -2.11
CA GLN A 455 13.78 -18.26 -2.32
C GLN A 455 12.92 -18.04 -1.06
N LYS A 456 13.57 -17.86 0.09
CA LYS A 456 12.99 -17.70 1.44
C LYS A 456 12.31 -18.94 2.03
N VAL A 457 12.19 -20.06 1.30
CA VAL A 457 11.69 -21.32 1.87
C VAL A 457 12.80 -21.97 2.67
N ASN A 458 12.55 -22.17 3.96
CA ASN A 458 13.45 -22.90 4.85
C ASN A 458 13.19 -24.39 4.69
N ILE A 459 14.24 -25.15 4.39
CA ILE A 459 14.18 -26.59 4.21
C ILE A 459 14.84 -27.28 5.40
N ASP A 460 14.11 -28.18 6.04
CA ASP A 460 14.64 -29.12 7.03
C ASP A 460 14.36 -30.57 6.60
N TYR A 461 15.05 -31.52 7.21
CA TYR A 461 14.84 -32.94 6.98
C TYR A 461 15.08 -33.76 8.25
N GLN A 462 14.28 -34.80 8.40
CA GLN A 462 14.36 -35.76 9.50
C GLN A 462 14.10 -37.18 8.98
N LEU A 463 14.44 -38.20 9.77
CA LEU A 463 14.01 -39.55 9.47
C LEU A 463 12.50 -39.65 9.64
N LEU A 464 11.86 -40.39 8.75
CA LEU A 464 10.45 -40.73 8.91
C LEU A 464 10.37 -41.90 9.93
N GLN A 465 9.48 -41.82 10.92
CA GLN A 465 9.57 -42.62 12.17
C GLN A 465 9.16 -44.12 12.08
N SER A 466 8.82 -44.68 10.92
CA SER A 466 8.31 -46.08 10.80
C SER A 466 8.68 -46.84 9.50
N ASN A 467 9.66 -47.75 9.52
CA ASN A 467 10.03 -48.66 8.40
C ASN A 467 10.78 -48.04 7.20
N PHE A 468 11.60 -47.01 7.41
CA PHE A 468 12.21 -46.24 6.31
C PHE A 468 13.68 -46.54 6.03
N TYR A 469 14.25 -47.52 6.73
CA TYR A 469 15.57 -48.05 6.44
C TYR A 469 15.42 -49.29 5.57
N ASN A 470 16.22 -49.39 4.53
CA ASN A 470 16.31 -50.59 3.72
C ASN A 470 17.79 -50.99 3.65
N ASP A 471 18.20 -51.82 4.61
CA ASP A 471 19.57 -52.35 4.66
C ASP A 471 19.86 -53.25 3.46
N GLU A 472 18.86 -53.93 2.88
CA GLU A 472 19.06 -54.71 1.66
C GLU A 472 19.55 -53.84 0.50
N LYS A 473 19.03 -52.61 0.37
CA LYS A 473 19.36 -51.66 -0.70
C LYS A 473 20.36 -50.56 -0.29
N GLY A 474 20.71 -50.47 0.99
CA GLY A 474 21.58 -49.40 1.51
C GLY A 474 20.94 -48.01 1.41
N THR A 475 19.65 -47.90 1.73
CA THR A 475 18.88 -46.65 1.57
C THR A 475 18.10 -46.26 2.82
N ILE A 476 17.93 -44.95 3.03
CA ILE A 476 17.00 -44.39 4.02
C ILE A 476 15.96 -43.51 3.32
N THR A 477 14.78 -43.34 3.90
CA THR A 477 13.81 -42.34 3.45
C THR A 477 13.71 -41.20 4.47
N LEU A 478 13.86 -39.97 3.98
CA LEU A 478 13.80 -38.74 4.75
C LEU A 478 12.46 -38.04 4.49
N LEU A 479 11.92 -37.40 5.53
CA LEU A 479 10.85 -36.43 5.39
C LEU A 479 11.46 -35.03 5.26
N LEU A 480 11.46 -34.50 4.04
CA LEU A 480 11.78 -33.11 3.78
C LEU A 480 10.61 -32.25 4.19
N THR A 481 10.85 -31.19 4.94
CA THR A 481 9.83 -30.21 5.32
C THR A 481 10.27 -28.84 4.85
N GLY A 482 9.47 -28.23 3.99
CA GLY A 482 9.65 -26.84 3.57
C GLY A 482 8.70 -25.94 4.34
N THR A 483 9.23 -24.84 4.84
CA THR A 483 8.48 -23.85 5.62
C THR A 483 8.65 -22.47 5.01
N LEU A 484 7.54 -21.78 4.78
CA LEU A 484 7.48 -20.39 4.35
C LEU A 484 6.34 -19.68 5.08
N SER A 485 6.68 -18.68 5.89
CA SER A 485 5.73 -18.01 6.77
C SER A 485 5.03 -19.02 7.70
N THR A 486 3.70 -19.17 7.62
CA THR A 486 2.92 -20.14 8.41
C THR A 486 2.62 -21.44 7.66
N SER A 487 3.06 -21.56 6.40
CA SER A 487 2.80 -22.70 5.54
C SER A 487 3.90 -23.74 5.67
N ILE A 488 3.50 -25.00 5.76
CA ILE A 488 4.39 -26.15 5.96
C ILE A 488 3.93 -27.26 5.02
N ILE A 489 4.82 -27.71 4.14
CA ILE A 489 4.59 -28.87 3.27
C ILE A 489 5.76 -29.83 3.42
N SER A 490 5.47 -31.12 3.38
CA SER A 490 6.49 -32.16 3.43
C SER A 490 6.49 -33.05 2.19
N LYS A 491 7.65 -33.58 1.86
CA LYS A 491 7.91 -34.52 0.76
C LYS A 491 8.84 -35.62 1.24
N GLU A 492 8.58 -36.86 0.85
CA GLU A 492 9.50 -37.97 1.12
C GLU A 492 10.61 -38.04 0.08
N ILE A 493 11.81 -38.41 0.52
CA ILE A 493 12.94 -38.64 -0.38
C ILE A 493 13.79 -39.83 0.06
N THR A 494 14.11 -40.72 -0.87
CA THR A 494 14.97 -41.87 -0.59
C THR A 494 16.42 -41.56 -0.96
N ILE A 495 17.32 -41.63 0.02
CA ILE A 495 18.75 -41.42 -0.12
C ILE A 495 19.47 -42.76 -0.13
N ARG A 496 20.44 -42.91 -1.05
CA ARG A 496 21.28 -44.10 -1.18
C ARG A 496 22.71 -43.80 -0.75
N GLY A 497 23.50 -44.84 -0.49
CA GLY A 497 24.93 -44.74 -0.21
C GLY A 497 25.34 -45.30 1.15
N PHE A 498 24.44 -45.96 1.86
CA PHE A 498 24.75 -46.74 3.05
C PHE A 498 25.20 -48.15 2.64
N ILE A 499 25.97 -48.81 3.50
CA ILE A 499 26.39 -50.20 3.26
C ILE A 499 25.14 -51.10 3.22
N THR A 500 25.09 -52.02 2.26
CA THR A 500 24.01 -53.01 2.19
C THR A 500 24.20 -54.10 3.24
N ALA A 501 23.15 -54.83 3.62
CA ALA A 501 23.25 -56.01 4.50
C ALA A 501 24.21 -57.06 3.93
N LYS A 502 24.24 -57.21 2.60
CA LYS A 502 25.16 -58.11 1.89
C LYS A 502 26.62 -57.66 2.03
N GLU A 503 26.89 -56.36 1.88
CA GLU A 503 28.23 -55.81 2.07
C GLU A 503 28.64 -55.81 3.55
N ALA A 504 27.73 -55.50 4.48
CA ALA A 504 28.00 -55.57 5.91
C ALA A 504 28.30 -57.00 6.36
N PHE A 505 27.58 -57.99 5.85
CA PHE A 505 27.86 -59.42 6.04
C PHE A 505 29.27 -59.77 5.53
N ALA A 506 29.64 -59.31 4.33
CA ALA A 506 30.97 -59.55 3.78
C ALA A 506 32.09 -58.81 4.53
N ASP A 507 31.86 -57.57 4.97
CA ASP A 507 32.82 -56.79 5.75
C ASP A 507 33.06 -57.44 7.11
N ALA A 508 31.99 -57.89 7.78
CA ALA A 508 32.07 -58.64 9.03
C ALA A 508 32.96 -59.88 8.86
N LEU A 509 32.82 -60.63 7.76
CA LEU A 509 33.67 -61.79 7.47
C LEU A 509 35.08 -61.42 6.96
N GLY A 510 35.43 -60.13 6.87
CA GLY A 510 36.69 -59.66 6.30
C GLY A 510 36.83 -59.87 4.79
N LEU A 511 35.76 -60.31 4.12
CA LEU A 511 35.73 -60.70 2.73
C LEU A 511 35.73 -59.51 1.76
N ILE A 512 35.51 -58.26 2.16
CA ILE A 512 35.61 -57.13 1.21
C ILE A 512 37.07 -56.75 0.94
N LYS A 513 37.88 -56.66 1.99
CA LYS A 513 39.25 -56.10 1.93
C LYS A 513 40.36 -57.11 2.18
N GLY A 514 40.02 -58.34 2.58
CA GLY A 514 41.04 -59.37 2.77
C GLY A 514 41.78 -59.69 1.48
N LYS A 515 42.98 -60.23 1.62
CA LYS A 515 43.87 -60.59 0.52
C LYS A 515 44.24 -62.06 0.63
N ILE A 516 44.47 -62.68 -0.51
CA ILE A 516 45.10 -63.99 -0.56
C ILE A 516 46.61 -63.82 -0.35
N ASP A 517 47.18 -64.63 0.52
CA ASP A 517 48.62 -64.85 0.53
C ASP A 517 48.98 -65.61 -0.75
N SER A 518 49.66 -64.94 -1.68
CA SER A 518 50.01 -65.56 -2.96
C SER A 518 50.99 -66.72 -2.83
N ASN A 519 51.64 -66.88 -1.69
CA ASN A 519 52.48 -68.04 -1.40
C ASN A 519 51.65 -69.28 -1.07
N PHE A 520 50.40 -69.13 -0.64
CA PHE A 520 49.53 -70.28 -0.36
C PHE A 520 49.17 -71.02 -1.63
N PHE A 521 49.15 -72.34 -1.55
CA PHE A 521 48.66 -73.17 -2.63
C PHE A 521 47.15 -73.07 -2.76
N THR A 522 46.67 -73.21 -4.00
CA THR A 522 45.23 -73.14 -4.30
C THR A 522 44.48 -74.25 -3.56
N PRO A 523 43.48 -73.93 -2.73
CA PRO A 523 42.69 -74.94 -2.00
C PRO A 523 41.70 -75.64 -2.94
N SER A 524 41.34 -76.89 -2.66
CA SER A 524 40.59 -77.78 -3.57
C SER A 524 39.06 -77.87 -3.36
N ARG A 525 38.43 -77.02 -2.54
CA ARG A 525 37.39 -77.56 -1.63
C ARG A 525 35.94 -77.06 -1.71
N VAL A 526 34.98 -77.99 -1.65
CA VAL A 526 33.58 -77.76 -2.06
C VAL A 526 32.54 -78.18 -0.97
N ASN A 527 32.13 -77.23 -0.11
CA ASN A 527 31.02 -77.27 0.88
C ASN A 527 31.35 -77.67 2.33
N LEU A 528 31.06 -76.76 3.27
CA LEU A 528 30.99 -77.02 4.71
C LEU A 528 29.65 -76.54 5.28
N THR A 529 29.06 -77.35 6.17
CA THR A 529 27.79 -77.05 6.87
C THR A 529 28.01 -76.11 8.06
N GLU A 530 26.92 -75.60 8.63
CA GLU A 530 26.83 -74.58 9.69
C GLU A 530 28.07 -74.46 10.58
N ILE A 531 28.75 -73.32 10.46
CA ILE A 531 29.91 -72.97 11.27
C ILE A 531 29.66 -71.65 11.98
N ASN A 532 30.15 -71.53 13.21
CA ASN A 532 30.11 -70.24 13.89
C ASN A 532 31.13 -69.26 13.25
N PHE A 533 30.97 -67.97 13.55
CA PHE A 533 31.81 -66.92 12.97
C PHE A 533 33.31 -67.13 13.21
N LYS A 534 33.71 -67.51 14.43
CA LYS A 534 35.12 -67.71 14.80
C LYS A 534 35.74 -68.88 14.04
N GLU A 535 34.95 -69.93 13.82
CA GLU A 535 35.36 -71.06 13.01
C GLU A 535 35.56 -70.65 11.54
N MET A 536 34.67 -69.85 10.97
CA MET A 536 34.84 -69.29 9.62
C MET A 536 36.12 -68.47 9.49
N GLU A 537 36.44 -67.64 10.49
CA GLU A 537 37.72 -66.92 10.55
C GLU A 537 38.92 -67.87 10.49
N ILE A 538 38.93 -68.94 11.29
CA ILE A 538 40.00 -69.95 11.30
C ILE A 538 40.09 -70.60 9.92
N LYS A 539 38.95 -70.99 9.34
CA LYS A 539 38.91 -71.65 8.03
C LYS A 539 39.42 -70.76 6.89
N LEU A 540 39.13 -69.47 6.93
CA LEU A 540 39.66 -68.50 5.97
C LEU A 540 41.19 -68.38 6.12
N LYS A 541 41.72 -68.34 7.35
CA LYS A 541 43.17 -68.33 7.58
C LYS A 541 43.85 -69.62 7.10
N ASP A 542 43.21 -70.77 7.31
CA ASP A 542 43.73 -72.09 6.89
C ASP A 542 43.91 -72.23 5.38
N ILE A 543 43.16 -71.45 4.59
CA ILE A 543 43.29 -71.38 3.13
C ILE A 543 44.16 -70.21 2.67
N GLY A 544 44.88 -69.53 3.55
CA GLY A 544 45.74 -68.40 3.19
C GLY A 544 44.99 -67.09 2.91
N PHE A 545 43.73 -66.97 3.34
CA PHE A 545 43.01 -65.70 3.29
C PHE A 545 43.34 -64.86 4.52
N ASN A 546 43.97 -63.72 4.30
CA ASN A 546 44.31 -62.74 5.33
C ASN A 546 43.34 -61.57 5.27
N SER A 547 42.46 -61.43 6.26
CA SER A 547 41.65 -60.21 6.39
C SER A 547 42.55 -59.01 6.70
N ALA A 548 42.38 -57.89 5.98
CA ALA A 548 43.24 -56.71 6.15
C ALA A 548 43.06 -55.98 7.50
N TYR A 549 42.00 -56.34 8.24
CA TYR A 549 41.67 -55.86 9.57
C TYR A 549 41.24 -57.07 10.42
N GLU A 550 41.29 -56.95 11.75
CA GLU A 550 40.50 -57.82 12.63
C GLU A 550 39.03 -57.67 12.20
N PHE A 551 38.53 -58.59 11.36
CA PHE A 551 37.13 -58.80 10.97
C PHE A 551 36.17 -57.58 11.07
N GLY A 552 36.30 -56.62 10.14
CA GLY A 552 35.31 -55.57 9.87
C GLY A 552 35.00 -54.59 11.03
N ASN A 553 34.22 -53.54 10.74
CA ASN A 553 33.67 -52.65 11.78
C ASN A 553 32.26 -53.07 12.24
N ILE A 554 31.77 -54.20 11.74
CA ILE A 554 30.41 -54.69 11.95
C ILE A 554 30.43 -55.74 13.07
N ASN A 555 29.54 -55.58 14.06
CA ASN A 555 29.41 -56.52 15.16
C ASN A 555 29.07 -57.94 14.65
N THR A 556 29.95 -58.89 14.92
CA THR A 556 29.87 -60.28 14.44
C THR A 556 28.67 -61.04 14.99
N ASN A 557 28.08 -60.60 16.12
CA ASN A 557 26.85 -61.17 16.67
C ASN A 557 25.62 -60.99 15.76
N ARG A 558 25.72 -60.11 14.76
CA ARG A 558 24.67 -59.89 13.75
C ARG A 558 24.74 -60.90 12.60
N VAL A 559 25.81 -61.70 12.53
CA VAL A 559 26.10 -62.62 11.42
C VAL A 559 25.94 -64.06 11.88
N VAL A 560 25.23 -64.85 11.09
CA VAL A 560 25.22 -66.33 11.22
C VAL A 560 25.66 -66.91 9.89
N VAL A 561 26.72 -67.71 9.87
CA VAL A 561 27.17 -68.42 8.66
C VAL A 561 26.50 -69.79 8.64
N LYS A 562 25.68 -70.04 7.62
CA LYS A 562 24.99 -71.33 7.44
C LYS A 562 25.80 -72.33 6.65
N SER A 563 26.53 -71.85 5.64
CA SER A 563 27.42 -72.67 4.84
C SER A 563 28.42 -71.80 4.10
N TYR A 564 29.52 -72.40 3.66
CA TYR A 564 30.35 -71.80 2.63
C TYR A 564 30.90 -72.85 1.68
N GLN A 565 31.24 -72.42 0.46
CA GLN A 565 31.76 -73.24 -0.61
C GLN A 565 32.92 -72.50 -1.28
N ILE A 566 33.98 -73.22 -1.65
CA ILE A 566 35.03 -72.71 -2.51
C ILE A 566 34.96 -73.49 -3.83
N ILE A 567 34.89 -72.76 -4.94
CA ILE A 567 34.85 -73.35 -6.27
C ILE A 567 35.89 -72.67 -7.14
N THR A 568 36.26 -73.30 -8.23
CA THR A 568 37.03 -72.63 -9.27
C THR A 568 36.21 -71.47 -9.85
N VAL A 569 36.88 -70.38 -10.22
CA VAL A 569 36.20 -69.31 -10.97
C VAL A 569 35.64 -69.93 -12.26
N ASN A 570 34.40 -69.58 -12.63
CA ASN A 570 33.67 -70.14 -13.77
C ASN A 570 33.39 -71.66 -13.73
N ASN A 571 33.52 -72.33 -12.59
CA ASN A 571 33.37 -73.79 -12.46
C ASN A 571 34.33 -74.59 -13.36
N GLU A 572 35.53 -74.05 -13.61
CA GLU A 572 36.59 -74.73 -14.34
C GLU A 572 37.08 -76.00 -13.61
N LYS A 573 37.71 -76.93 -14.33
CA LYS A 573 38.31 -78.12 -13.70
C LYS A 573 39.49 -77.68 -12.85
N PHE A 574 39.49 -78.05 -11.57
CA PHE A 574 40.64 -77.82 -10.68
C PHE A 574 41.84 -78.65 -11.16
N ASP A 575 42.96 -77.99 -11.45
CA ASP A 575 44.18 -78.57 -11.99
C ASP A 575 45.46 -77.86 -11.50
N SER A 576 46.64 -78.30 -11.95
CA SER A 576 47.95 -77.74 -11.57
C SER A 576 48.20 -76.32 -12.10
N LYS A 577 47.25 -75.72 -12.83
CA LYS A 577 47.31 -74.34 -13.33
C LYS A 577 46.30 -73.43 -12.63
N THR A 578 45.41 -74.01 -11.83
CA THR A 578 44.39 -73.25 -11.11
C THR A 578 45.06 -72.33 -10.08
N LYS A 579 44.71 -71.05 -10.11
CA LYS A 579 45.23 -70.00 -9.21
C LYS A 579 44.15 -69.10 -8.61
N ASN A 580 42.94 -69.19 -9.17
CA ASN A 580 41.83 -68.32 -8.83
C ASN A 580 40.66 -69.19 -8.39
N MET A 581 40.17 -68.92 -7.19
CA MET A 581 39.00 -69.56 -6.64
C MET A 581 37.89 -68.53 -6.48
N LYS A 582 36.69 -68.99 -6.19
CA LYS A 582 35.55 -68.19 -5.75
C LYS A 582 35.05 -68.77 -4.44
N ILE A 583 34.84 -67.93 -3.45
CA ILE A 583 34.13 -68.29 -2.23
C ILE A 583 32.67 -67.85 -2.33
N ILE A 584 31.76 -68.74 -1.98
CA ILE A 584 30.33 -68.48 -1.83
C ILE A 584 29.99 -68.73 -0.36
N VAL A 585 29.44 -67.73 0.32
CA VAL A 585 29.04 -67.83 1.73
C VAL A 585 27.54 -67.58 1.83
N ASN A 586 26.82 -68.53 2.40
CA ASN A 586 25.41 -68.39 2.72
C ASN A 586 25.25 -68.22 4.22
N GLY A 587 24.42 -67.26 4.63
CA GLY A 587 24.22 -66.97 6.03
C GLY A 587 23.01 -66.08 6.27
N THR A 588 22.97 -65.46 7.43
CA THR A 588 22.04 -64.38 7.74
C THR A 588 22.76 -63.18 8.34
N PHE A 589 22.24 -61.99 8.06
CA PHE A 589 22.61 -60.74 8.71
C PHE A 589 21.34 -60.17 9.37
N ASP A 590 21.33 -60.05 10.71
CA ASP A 590 20.13 -59.71 11.50
C ASP A 590 18.89 -60.56 11.14
N GLY A 591 19.10 -61.85 10.86
CA GLY A 591 18.03 -62.78 10.45
C GLY A 591 17.64 -62.72 8.97
N ILE A 592 18.10 -61.75 8.19
CA ILE A 592 17.89 -61.67 6.73
C ILE A 592 18.85 -62.64 6.04
N ALA A 593 18.34 -63.52 5.17
CA ALA A 593 19.18 -64.45 4.41
C ALA A 593 20.07 -63.73 3.39
N ILE A 594 21.36 -64.02 3.40
CA ILE A 594 22.37 -63.42 2.52
C ILE A 594 23.20 -64.50 1.83
N THR A 595 23.44 -64.32 0.54
CA THR A 595 24.46 -65.04 -0.23
C THR A 595 25.49 -64.04 -0.75
N TYR A 596 26.74 -64.21 -0.34
CA TYR A 596 27.88 -63.41 -0.78
C TYR A 596 28.86 -64.25 -1.58
N GLU A 597 29.31 -63.72 -2.71
CA GLU A 597 30.31 -64.36 -3.56
C GLU A 597 31.51 -63.43 -3.72
N ARG A 598 32.71 -64.00 -3.71
CA ARG A 598 33.94 -63.27 -4.01
C ARG A 598 34.95 -64.15 -4.71
N ASP A 599 35.61 -63.59 -5.72
CA ASP A 599 36.79 -64.20 -6.32
C ASP A 599 38.01 -64.01 -5.40
N LEU A 600 38.68 -65.12 -5.12
CA LEU A 600 39.91 -65.28 -4.38
C LEU A 600 41.05 -65.45 -5.39
N ILE A 601 41.67 -64.34 -5.78
CA ILE A 601 42.66 -64.27 -6.86
C ILE A 601 44.06 -64.29 -6.25
N GLY A 602 44.96 -65.08 -6.84
CA GLY A 602 46.41 -64.96 -6.62
C GLY A 602 47.06 -66.10 -5.86
N PHE A 603 46.40 -67.25 -5.69
CA PHE A 603 47.04 -68.43 -5.12
C PHE A 603 48.22 -68.93 -5.98
N SER A 604 49.16 -69.62 -5.33
CA SER A 604 50.14 -70.45 -6.01
C SER A 604 49.48 -71.72 -6.55
N ALA A 605 49.73 -72.03 -7.81
CA ALA A 605 49.38 -73.34 -8.33
C ALA A 605 50.37 -74.39 -7.79
N ILE A 606 49.93 -75.64 -7.63
CA ILE A 606 50.84 -76.74 -7.35
C ILE A 606 51.47 -77.13 -8.69
N ASP A 607 52.59 -76.48 -9.01
CA ASP A 607 53.27 -76.64 -10.29
C ASP A 607 54.18 -77.88 -10.32
N GLU A 608 54.79 -78.12 -11.48
CA GLU A 608 55.64 -79.28 -11.73
C GLU A 608 56.87 -79.35 -10.82
N SER A 609 57.38 -78.22 -10.32
CA SER A 609 58.54 -78.22 -9.42
C SER A 609 58.22 -78.88 -8.08
N ILE A 610 57.03 -78.62 -7.53
CA ILE A 610 56.54 -79.25 -6.30
C ILE A 610 56.25 -80.73 -6.53
N ILE A 611 55.69 -81.07 -7.68
CA ILE A 611 55.46 -82.49 -8.04
C ILE A 611 56.79 -83.24 -8.11
N ASN A 612 57.82 -82.62 -8.66
CA ASN A 612 59.15 -83.18 -8.80
C ASN A 612 59.91 -83.29 -7.48
N SER A 613 59.56 -82.49 -6.46
CA SER A 613 60.16 -82.61 -5.13
C SER A 613 59.48 -83.66 -4.25
N LEU A 614 58.26 -84.11 -4.58
CA LEU A 614 57.61 -85.23 -3.87
C LEU A 614 58.29 -86.55 -4.18
N ILE A 615 58.66 -86.78 -5.43
CA ILE A 615 59.32 -88.00 -5.88
C ILE A 615 60.41 -87.74 -6.92
N ILE A 616 61.54 -88.40 -6.73
CA ILE A 616 62.66 -88.42 -7.66
C ILE A 616 62.67 -89.78 -8.36
N ILE A 617 62.92 -89.81 -9.66
CA ILE A 617 63.07 -91.06 -10.41
C ILE A 617 64.51 -91.11 -10.90
N GLU A 618 65.30 -92.00 -10.32
CA GLU A 618 66.75 -92.03 -10.54
C GLU A 618 67.16 -92.93 -11.69
N LYS A 619 66.44 -94.04 -11.89
CA LYS A 619 66.83 -95.04 -12.88
C LYS A 619 65.61 -95.73 -13.46
N ILE A 620 65.60 -95.82 -14.78
CA ILE A 620 64.73 -96.73 -15.52
C ILE A 620 65.66 -97.80 -16.10
N ALA A 621 65.77 -98.95 -15.44
CA ALA A 621 66.43 -100.13 -15.97
C ALA A 621 65.70 -100.60 -17.23
N GLN A 622 66.45 -101.00 -18.25
CA GLN A 622 65.92 -101.59 -19.47
C GLN A 622 65.10 -102.85 -19.11
N GLY A 623 63.78 -102.75 -19.27
CA GLY A 623 62.83 -103.83 -19.02
C GLY A 623 61.43 -103.40 -19.44
N GLN A 624 60.62 -104.34 -19.92
CA GLN A 624 59.23 -104.07 -20.27
C GLN A 624 58.44 -103.80 -18.98
N LEU A 625 57.87 -102.60 -18.87
CA LEU A 625 56.81 -102.33 -17.92
C LEU A 625 55.57 -103.11 -18.35
N GLU A 626 55.06 -103.98 -17.48
CA GLU A 626 53.83 -104.73 -17.77
C GLU A 626 52.68 -103.76 -18.08
N GLN A 627 51.98 -104.04 -19.18
CA GLN A 627 50.90 -103.21 -19.70
C GLN A 627 49.75 -103.18 -18.67
N GLU A 628 49.36 -101.96 -18.23
CA GLU A 628 48.22 -101.71 -17.32
C GLU A 628 48.29 -102.36 -15.92
N SER A 629 49.42 -102.21 -15.22
CA SER A 629 49.46 -102.55 -13.79
C SER A 629 48.92 -101.40 -12.94
N PHE A 630 47.75 -101.60 -12.32
CA PHE A 630 47.27 -100.75 -11.23
C PHE A 630 47.85 -101.27 -9.92
N ALA A 631 48.74 -100.49 -9.31
CA ALA A 631 49.22 -100.78 -7.95
C ALA A 631 48.87 -99.63 -7.00
N ASN A 632 48.16 -99.96 -5.93
CA ASN A 632 48.00 -99.08 -4.77
C ASN A 632 49.19 -99.34 -3.84
N ASN A 633 50.15 -98.42 -3.82
CA ASN A 633 51.33 -98.55 -2.97
C ASN A 633 51.15 -97.69 -1.72
N THR A 634 51.41 -98.26 -0.54
CA THR A 634 51.56 -97.49 0.70
C THR A 634 52.97 -96.91 0.79
N LEU A 635 53.09 -95.66 1.22
CA LEU A 635 54.35 -95.00 1.57
C LEU A 635 55.06 -95.68 2.74
N GLU A 636 54.32 -96.39 3.59
CA GLU A 636 54.89 -97.17 4.69
C GLU A 636 55.88 -98.23 4.18
N ASN A 637 55.60 -98.83 3.01
CA ASN A 637 56.52 -99.75 2.31
C ASN A 637 57.79 -99.07 1.80
N ILE A 638 57.79 -97.74 1.69
CA ILE A 638 58.93 -96.93 1.25
C ILE A 638 59.79 -96.49 2.44
N THR A 639 59.17 -96.22 3.59
CA THR A 639 59.85 -95.70 4.78
C THR A 639 60.44 -96.78 5.70
N SER A 640 60.01 -98.05 5.61
CA SER A 640 60.46 -99.13 6.51
C SER A 640 61.79 -99.79 6.12
N ASN A 641 62.32 -99.53 4.92
CA ASN A 641 63.63 -100.01 4.48
C ASN A 641 64.65 -98.88 4.65
N SER A 642 65.67 -99.09 5.48
CA SER A 642 66.67 -98.09 5.89
C SER A 642 67.64 -97.62 4.77
N ARG A 643 67.23 -97.68 3.51
CA ARG A 643 67.93 -97.09 2.35
C ARG A 643 66.91 -96.53 1.36
N GLU A 644 67.17 -95.31 0.94
CA GLU A 644 66.32 -94.32 0.25
C GLU A 644 65.70 -94.71 -1.10
N ASP A 645 65.63 -96.00 -1.46
CA ASP A 645 65.34 -96.47 -2.81
C ASP A 645 64.09 -97.38 -2.80
N PHE A 646 62.94 -96.88 -3.23
CA PHE A 646 61.84 -97.76 -3.62
C PHE A 646 62.15 -98.33 -5.00
N ASN A 647 62.49 -99.60 -4.98
CA ASN A 647 62.97 -100.31 -6.12
C ASN A 647 61.73 -101.08 -6.65
N LEU A 648 61.01 -100.54 -7.65
CA LEU A 648 60.04 -101.33 -8.43
C LEU A 648 60.83 -102.30 -9.30
N ILE A 649 61.59 -103.20 -8.66
CA ILE A 649 62.61 -104.04 -9.30
C ILE A 649 61.99 -104.91 -10.38
N ASN A 650 60.73 -105.33 -10.20
CA ASN A 650 60.01 -106.12 -11.19
C ASN A 650 59.61 -105.34 -12.46
N GLN A 651 59.87 -104.03 -12.49
CA GLN A 651 59.42 -103.11 -13.52
C GLN A 651 60.50 -102.10 -13.94
N GLY A 652 61.71 -102.21 -13.38
CA GLY A 652 62.86 -101.41 -13.77
C GLY A 652 62.83 -99.94 -13.34
N ILE A 653 61.85 -99.44 -12.60
CA ILE A 653 61.81 -98.04 -12.16
C ILE A 653 62.27 -97.93 -10.71
N VAL A 654 63.25 -97.05 -10.44
CA VAL A 654 63.62 -96.65 -9.08
C VAL A 654 62.95 -95.32 -8.77
N VAL A 655 62.02 -95.32 -7.83
CA VAL A 655 61.36 -94.11 -7.31
C VAL A 655 61.92 -93.83 -5.91
N LYS A 656 62.27 -92.59 -5.64
CA LYS A 656 62.64 -92.11 -4.32
C LYS A 656 61.66 -91.04 -3.87
N LEU A 657 61.50 -90.91 -2.57
CA LEU A 657 60.85 -89.75 -1.99
C LEU A 657 61.84 -88.59 -2.06
N GLY A 658 61.41 -87.47 -2.65
CA GLY A 658 62.26 -86.29 -2.80
C GLY A 658 62.32 -85.46 -1.51
N ASP A 659 62.64 -84.18 -1.69
CA ASP A 659 62.90 -83.25 -0.57
C ASP A 659 61.64 -82.54 -0.04
N ALA A 660 60.46 -82.82 -0.61
CA ALA A 660 59.19 -82.23 -0.15
C ALA A 660 58.69 -82.79 1.19
N TRP A 661 59.38 -83.78 1.77
CA TRP A 661 58.97 -84.49 2.97
C TRP A 661 59.81 -84.06 4.17
N GLU A 662 59.15 -83.83 5.31
CA GLU A 662 59.82 -83.51 6.57
C GLU A 662 60.61 -84.73 7.06
N ARG A 663 61.86 -84.51 7.46
CA ARG A 663 62.76 -85.55 7.95
C ARG A 663 63.18 -85.27 9.38
N ASN A 664 63.33 -86.32 10.18
CA ASN A 664 63.91 -86.21 11.52
C ASN A 664 65.43 -85.98 11.45
N VAL A 665 66.08 -85.85 12.61
CA VAL A 665 67.54 -85.62 12.70
C VAL A 665 68.40 -86.74 12.08
N ASP A 666 67.83 -87.92 11.88
CA ASP A 666 68.49 -89.08 11.25
C ASP A 666 68.23 -89.17 9.73
N GLY A 667 67.50 -88.20 9.16
CA GLY A 667 67.14 -88.19 7.73
C GLY A 667 65.91 -89.04 7.36
N ASN A 668 65.25 -89.66 8.34
CA ASN A 668 64.05 -90.47 8.12
C ASN A 668 62.81 -89.58 8.00
N ILE A 669 61.89 -89.91 7.09
CA ILE A 669 60.63 -89.16 6.92
C ILE A 669 59.77 -89.30 8.17
N ILE A 670 59.25 -88.16 8.64
CA ILE A 670 58.33 -88.12 9.77
C ILE A 670 56.96 -88.58 9.30
N LEU A 671 56.38 -89.55 10.01
CA LEU A 671 55.01 -90.02 9.81
C LEU A 671 54.14 -89.55 10.98
N VAL A 672 52.92 -89.08 10.70
CA VAL A 672 51.87 -88.84 11.69
C VAL A 672 50.67 -89.68 11.27
N ASP A 673 50.25 -90.61 12.13
CA ASP A 673 49.18 -91.58 11.84
C ASP A 673 49.40 -92.37 10.53
N GLY A 674 50.66 -92.68 10.22
CA GLY A 674 51.07 -93.41 9.01
C GLY A 674 51.13 -92.54 7.75
N ILE A 675 50.80 -91.25 7.82
CA ILE A 675 50.85 -90.31 6.69
C ILE A 675 52.17 -89.53 6.76
N PRO A 676 52.93 -89.43 5.64
CA PRO A 676 54.16 -88.64 5.61
C PRO A 676 53.86 -87.15 5.78
N VAL A 677 54.66 -86.51 6.63
CA VAL A 677 54.56 -85.07 6.88
C VAL A 677 55.32 -84.34 5.78
N LEU A 678 54.68 -83.36 5.15
CA LEU A 678 55.34 -82.47 4.19
C LEU A 678 56.31 -81.53 4.93
N ASP A 679 57.36 -81.13 4.21
CA ASP A 679 58.32 -80.14 4.67
C ASP A 679 57.60 -78.89 5.20
N SER A 680 58.09 -78.36 6.32
CA SER A 680 57.52 -77.22 7.02
C SER A 680 57.26 -76.00 6.13
N SER A 681 58.06 -75.76 5.08
CA SER A 681 57.87 -74.66 4.13
C SER A 681 56.66 -74.88 3.21
N LEU A 682 56.38 -76.12 2.80
CA LEU A 682 55.21 -76.47 2.01
C LEU A 682 53.95 -76.51 2.86
N LYS A 683 54.07 -77.02 4.10
CA LYS A 683 52.99 -77.00 5.10
C LYS A 683 52.58 -75.57 5.46
N ALA A 684 53.54 -74.67 5.63
CA ALA A 684 53.29 -73.25 5.90
C ALA A 684 52.55 -72.54 4.75
N ARG A 685 52.63 -73.08 3.53
CA ARG A 685 51.91 -72.61 2.34
C ARG A 685 50.55 -73.30 2.16
N GLY A 686 50.07 -74.02 3.18
CA GLY A 686 48.77 -74.69 3.18
C GLY A 686 48.72 -76.02 2.42
N LEU A 687 49.84 -76.55 1.94
CA LEU A 687 49.86 -77.89 1.33
C LEU A 687 49.76 -78.94 2.43
N LYS A 688 48.78 -79.84 2.30
CA LYS A 688 48.57 -80.96 3.22
C LYS A 688 48.39 -82.23 2.39
N TYR A 689 49.00 -83.32 2.83
CA TYR A 689 48.94 -84.61 2.16
C TYR A 689 48.05 -85.56 2.96
N LEU A 690 47.12 -86.26 2.30
CA LEU A 690 46.01 -86.94 2.99
C LEU A 690 46.13 -88.45 3.09
N SER A 691 47.01 -89.03 2.30
CA SER A 691 46.97 -90.45 2.04
C SER A 691 48.31 -91.04 2.32
N ASN A 692 48.39 -92.11 3.10
CA ASN A 692 49.61 -92.91 3.13
C ASN A 692 49.82 -93.70 1.83
N THR A 693 49.00 -93.51 0.79
CA THR A 693 49.15 -94.15 -0.53
C THR A 693 49.25 -93.13 -1.66
N PHE A 694 50.02 -93.46 -2.69
CA PHE A 694 49.89 -92.84 -4.01
C PHE A 694 49.53 -93.91 -5.03
N ARG A 695 48.86 -93.49 -6.10
CA ARG A 695 48.51 -94.37 -7.22
C ARG A 695 49.45 -94.10 -8.37
N TRP A 696 49.78 -95.12 -9.14
CA TRP A 696 50.39 -94.89 -10.45
C TRP A 696 49.73 -95.77 -11.50
N VAL A 697 49.81 -95.32 -12.75
CA VAL A 697 49.23 -95.97 -13.92
C VAL A 697 50.21 -95.79 -15.07
N THR A 698 50.45 -96.85 -15.84
CA THR A 698 51.13 -96.74 -17.12
C THR A 698 50.11 -96.64 -18.26
N SER A 699 50.32 -95.71 -19.18
CA SER A 699 49.49 -95.48 -20.37
C SER A 699 50.36 -95.22 -21.62
N ASP A 700 49.72 -95.14 -22.78
CA ASP A 700 50.32 -94.63 -24.03
C ASP A 700 51.62 -95.33 -24.46
N SER A 701 51.67 -96.66 -24.29
CA SER A 701 52.80 -97.47 -24.74
C SER A 701 52.95 -97.40 -26.26
N LYS A 702 54.08 -96.92 -26.76
CA LYS A 702 54.51 -97.08 -28.15
C LYS A 702 55.34 -98.34 -28.26
N ILE A 703 54.90 -99.27 -29.11
CA ILE A 703 55.56 -100.56 -29.32
C ILE A 703 56.18 -100.58 -30.72
N GLU A 704 57.46 -100.93 -30.82
CA GLU A 704 58.16 -101.16 -32.09
C GLU A 704 58.86 -102.53 -32.01
N ASN A 705 58.60 -103.42 -32.97
CA ASN A 705 59.11 -104.80 -33.00
C ASN A 705 58.82 -105.63 -31.71
N GLY A 706 57.65 -105.43 -31.09
CA GLY A 706 57.27 -106.12 -29.85
C GLY A 706 57.93 -105.59 -28.58
N ILE A 707 58.69 -104.50 -28.68
CA ILE A 707 59.36 -103.84 -27.56
C ILE A 707 58.65 -102.50 -27.31
N ILE A 708 58.30 -102.21 -26.05
CA ILE A 708 57.80 -100.89 -25.63
C ILE A 708 58.98 -99.92 -25.75
N ILE A 709 58.96 -99.10 -26.80
CA ILE A 709 59.97 -98.06 -27.04
C ILE A 709 59.64 -96.75 -26.35
N SER A 710 58.37 -96.53 -26.00
CA SER A 710 58.01 -95.52 -25.03
C SER A 710 56.76 -95.85 -24.23
N GLN A 711 56.64 -95.30 -23.02
CA GLN A 711 55.43 -95.42 -22.21
C GLN A 711 55.29 -94.19 -21.31
N THR A 712 54.05 -93.80 -21.02
CA THR A 712 53.73 -92.75 -20.05
C THR A 712 53.48 -93.39 -18.69
N LEU A 713 54.31 -93.06 -17.71
CA LEU A 713 53.98 -93.31 -16.30
C LEU A 713 53.27 -92.08 -15.74
N THR A 714 52.09 -92.28 -15.16
CA THR A 714 51.31 -91.27 -14.43
C THR A 714 51.31 -91.60 -12.96
N ILE A 715 51.97 -90.79 -12.13
CA ILE A 715 51.95 -90.94 -10.65
C ILE A 715 51.04 -89.88 -10.05
N SER A 716 50.07 -90.34 -9.28
CA SER A 716 48.92 -89.61 -8.74
C SER A 716 49.04 -89.45 -7.23
N PHE A 717 49.23 -88.21 -6.79
CA PHE A 717 49.25 -87.85 -5.37
C PHE A 717 47.87 -87.40 -4.89
N HIS A 718 47.56 -87.66 -3.62
CA HIS A 718 46.30 -87.27 -2.99
C HIS A 718 46.56 -86.22 -1.90
N PHE A 719 46.23 -84.97 -2.21
CA PHE A 719 46.32 -83.83 -1.28
C PHE A 719 45.01 -83.57 -0.55
N ASP A 720 45.12 -82.90 0.59
CA ASP A 720 44.01 -82.56 1.45
C ASP A 720 43.03 -81.56 0.85
N GLU A 721 41.76 -81.88 1.04
CA GLU A 721 40.78 -80.86 1.29
C GLU A 721 41.04 -80.38 2.72
N THR A 722 41.67 -79.23 2.91
CA THR A 722 42.12 -78.59 4.17
C THR A 722 41.34 -78.67 5.57
N ILE A 723 40.24 -79.42 5.82
CA ILE A 723 39.19 -79.37 6.91
C ILE A 723 38.21 -80.58 6.80
N ASP A 724 38.25 -81.54 7.71
CA ASP A 724 37.28 -82.64 7.89
C ASP A 724 35.96 -82.60 7.08
N SER A 725 35.81 -83.52 6.12
CA SER A 725 34.52 -84.11 5.79
C SER A 725 34.60 -85.61 6.05
N LEU A 726 33.94 -86.02 7.12
CA LEU A 726 33.75 -87.43 7.48
C LEU A 726 32.69 -88.11 6.60
N ASP A 727 32.33 -87.51 5.46
CA ASP A 727 31.28 -88.04 4.60
C ASP A 727 31.44 -87.64 3.13
N LEU A 728 31.30 -88.67 2.28
CA LEU A 728 31.08 -88.64 0.82
C LEU A 728 32.30 -88.54 -0.11
N GLY A 729 32.80 -89.71 -0.54
CA GLY A 729 33.09 -89.96 -1.95
C GLY A 729 34.17 -89.12 -2.65
N ILE A 730 35.40 -89.19 -2.17
CA ILE A 730 36.67 -89.15 -2.94
C ILE A 730 36.67 -88.20 -4.17
N SER A 731 36.61 -86.89 -3.96
CA SER A 731 37.24 -85.93 -4.89
C SER A 731 38.71 -85.73 -4.55
N ASN A 732 39.51 -86.80 -4.63
CA ASN A 732 40.95 -86.66 -4.50
C ASN A 732 41.48 -85.84 -5.69
N PHE A 733 42.07 -84.66 -5.45
CA PHE A 733 42.81 -84.01 -6.52
C PHE A 733 44.06 -84.83 -6.80
N THR A 734 44.11 -85.35 -8.01
CA THR A 734 45.21 -86.18 -8.50
C THR A 734 46.13 -85.33 -9.33
N ILE A 735 47.32 -85.05 -8.79
CA ILE A 735 48.39 -84.46 -9.58
C ILE A 735 49.20 -85.58 -10.20
N SER A 736 49.29 -85.54 -11.53
CA SER A 736 49.95 -86.56 -12.35
C SER A 736 51.31 -86.06 -12.84
N LYS A 737 52.38 -86.77 -12.48
CA LYS A 737 53.67 -86.64 -13.20
C LYS A 737 53.65 -87.60 -14.37
N VAL A 738 53.75 -87.08 -15.61
CA VAL A 738 53.84 -87.87 -16.84
C VAL A 738 55.29 -88.03 -17.25
N ILE A 739 55.75 -89.26 -17.36
CA ILE A 739 57.13 -89.55 -17.76
C ILE A 739 57.09 -90.35 -19.03
N SER A 740 57.59 -89.76 -20.11
CA SER A 740 57.81 -90.47 -21.37
C SER A 740 59.14 -91.19 -21.27
N ILE A 741 59.09 -92.47 -20.98
CA ILE A 741 60.26 -93.34 -21.05
C ILE A 741 60.53 -93.52 -22.54
N SER A 742 61.74 -93.30 -23.04
CA SER A 742 62.08 -93.60 -24.45
C SER A 742 63.33 -94.47 -24.48
N SER A 743 63.30 -95.58 -25.21
CA SER A 743 64.41 -96.53 -25.28
C SER A 743 65.55 -96.07 -26.22
N LYS A 744 65.58 -94.81 -26.65
CA LYS A 744 66.58 -94.28 -27.59
C LYS A 744 67.62 -93.44 -26.85
N GLU A 745 68.65 -94.11 -26.34
CA GLU A 745 70.04 -93.62 -26.37
C GLU A 745 70.98 -94.78 -26.06
N ASN A 746 71.79 -95.11 -27.07
CA ASN A 746 73.19 -95.51 -26.93
C ASN A 746 74.01 -94.34 -27.46
#